data_AF-A0A1M4X585-F1
#
_entry.id   AF-A0A1M4X585-F1
#
_cell.length_a   1.000
_cell.length_b   1.000
_cell.length_c   1.000
_cell.angle_alpha   90.00
_cell.angle_beta   90.00
_cell.angle_gamma   90.00
#
_symmetry.space_group_name_H-M   'P 1'
#
loop_
_entity.id
_entity.type
_entity.pdbx_description
1 polymer ?
#
loop_
_entity_poly.entity_id
_entity_poly.type
_entity_poly.pdbx_seq_one_letter_code
_entity_poly.pdbx_strand_id
1 'polypeptide(L)'
;MRDFFRKLSLRAKLLCIALLPLLFIVYLSLDLYGEKSRNVLQTQLYLNRIHQSVTISRLIDQLQKEGRYSFDYALTKVDRKEMLGQRPVTDSLLSELDRFNDSSLKHYRSYTFLEKIDSTRKYIDSGHFDANQVMHFFSSSVFRLNTVQNYPTIIYKDLKEAYSDIVSQKLLSEMVTYQSIIDANIYNLLYTRKYMVETLMGTYGTYEVYKSYENELGVKADQKVLDRFNQIKDHGAMQRVDGYLSKIFSTFKVDSSYTYQNWKTVSDNSLNELRNLQMSLLDNAESQIQAFYKVETGEKNKAIIYLIGITALVALLVFYILHIINISLKELSAAAQKLADGNTDIRIPFISNDAVGRLATSLWKVDQKNKELAMAASKIGEGNFDVKFSPRSSEDLLGTAVLKMKDDLLQFTDDLKKSKEEFEQLADFIPQIVWVTNNDGEIIYYNKAWYEITGSNKDNIENSWVPVLHPDDVGIVLTKWYGSIENGEMYEAEYRVKDMRVNEYRWYLGRAVPIIEEDGKILKWFGTGTDIHDQKLQHEKLEELVAKRTLELNRSNEDLQQFAHVASHDLKEPLRKIRTFSDRLVLEVKDTLPEKARVYINKLQNSAGRMVNMIDSILSYSVMNSTIAEKELINLNNILDGITNDLELLIIEKEARLEYDQLPTIKGDKTLVFQLFYNLINNSLKFTKADHEAIIKISAQKVSHQDIKPAMHNGIFDFYWLVTIEDNGIGFNQAYADKMFNAFTRLHSKDKYEGTGLGLALCRRIVDRHEGYIYAEGEEGVGARFYILLPAE
;
A
#
# COMPACT_ATOMS: atom_id res chain seq x y z
N MET A 1 -8.95 -14.32 -25.82
CA MET A 1 -7.62 -14.81 -25.32
C MET A 1 -7.44 -16.32 -25.43
N ARG A 2 -8.36 -17.15 -24.90
CA ARG A 2 -8.22 -18.62 -24.89
C ARG A 2 -8.00 -19.24 -26.28
N ASP A 3 -8.73 -18.78 -27.29
CA ASP A 3 -8.63 -19.33 -28.65
C ASP A 3 -7.38 -18.87 -29.42
N PHE A 4 -6.90 -17.65 -29.12
CA PHE A 4 -5.63 -17.15 -29.64
C PHE A 4 -4.46 -17.97 -29.11
N PHE A 5 -4.41 -18.18 -27.79
CA PHE A 5 -3.36 -19.01 -27.18
C PHE A 5 -3.43 -20.44 -27.68
N ARG A 6 -4.61 -21.05 -27.87
CA ARG A 6 -4.70 -22.42 -28.40
C ARG A 6 -3.99 -22.60 -29.75
N LYS A 7 -4.07 -21.61 -30.66
CA LYS A 7 -3.46 -21.64 -32.01
C LYS A 7 -1.94 -21.46 -32.05
N LEU A 8 -1.32 -20.93 -30.98
CA LEU A 8 0.13 -20.78 -30.92
C LEU A 8 0.84 -22.14 -30.79
N SER A 9 1.97 -22.29 -31.47
CA SER A 9 2.85 -23.45 -31.28
C SER A 9 3.29 -23.52 -29.82
N LEU A 10 3.54 -24.73 -29.31
CA LEU A 10 3.99 -24.88 -27.92
C LEU A 10 5.28 -24.11 -27.65
N ARG A 11 6.19 -24.05 -28.64
CA ARG A 11 7.39 -23.22 -28.59
C ARG A 11 7.05 -21.75 -28.34
N ALA A 12 6.09 -21.20 -29.07
CA ALA A 12 5.67 -19.81 -28.89
C ALA A 12 4.97 -19.57 -27.53
N LYS A 13 4.17 -20.51 -27.04
CA LYS A 13 3.54 -20.44 -25.71
C LYS A 13 4.59 -20.41 -24.60
N LEU A 14 5.54 -21.33 -24.64
CA LEU A 14 6.61 -21.43 -23.65
C LEU A 14 7.54 -20.22 -23.72
N LEU A 15 7.82 -19.70 -24.93
CA LEU A 15 8.58 -18.47 -25.11
C LEU A 15 7.86 -17.26 -24.49
N CYS A 16 6.53 -17.15 -24.61
CA CYS A 16 5.76 -16.08 -23.97
C CYS A 16 5.81 -16.17 -22.43
N ILE A 17 5.71 -17.38 -21.86
CA ILE A 17 5.80 -17.60 -20.41
C ILE A 17 7.21 -17.26 -19.89
N ALA A 18 8.24 -17.55 -20.69
CA ALA A 18 9.64 -17.26 -20.38
C ALA A 18 10.00 -15.77 -20.51
N LEU A 19 9.47 -15.09 -21.52
CA LEU A 19 9.77 -13.68 -21.83
C LEU A 19 9.20 -12.72 -20.79
N LEU A 20 8.04 -13.03 -20.21
CA LEU A 20 7.34 -12.10 -19.33
C LEU A 20 8.08 -11.86 -18.00
N PRO A 21 8.57 -12.90 -17.29
CA PRO A 21 9.45 -12.73 -16.13
C PRO A 21 10.79 -12.08 -16.49
N LEU A 22 11.37 -12.42 -17.66
CA LEU A 22 12.63 -11.82 -18.11
C LEU A 22 12.47 -10.32 -18.37
N LEU A 23 11.38 -9.91 -19.05
CA LEU A 23 11.04 -8.51 -19.28
C LEU A 23 10.79 -7.77 -17.97
N PHE A 24 10.14 -8.41 -16.99
CA PHE A 24 9.93 -7.83 -15.68
C PHE A 24 11.24 -7.64 -14.90
N ILE A 25 12.14 -8.62 -14.95
CA ILE A 25 13.49 -8.51 -14.36
C ILE A 25 14.28 -7.40 -15.04
N VAL A 26 14.27 -7.32 -16.37
CA VAL A 26 14.92 -6.25 -17.13
C VAL A 26 14.34 -4.88 -16.78
N TYR A 27 13.02 -4.79 -16.61
CA TYR A 27 12.37 -3.55 -16.19
C TYR A 27 12.82 -3.12 -14.78
N LEU A 28 12.74 -4.01 -13.78
CA LEU A 28 13.22 -3.74 -12.42
C LEU A 28 14.72 -3.38 -12.41
N SER A 29 15.48 -4.02 -13.30
CA SER A 29 16.90 -3.75 -13.51
C SER A 29 17.16 -2.33 -13.98
N LEU A 30 16.41 -1.88 -14.99
CA LEU A 30 16.50 -0.52 -15.52
C LEU A 30 16.05 0.51 -14.48
N ASP A 31 15.02 0.21 -13.69
CA ASP A 31 14.52 1.10 -12.65
C ASP A 31 15.55 1.29 -11.52
N LEU A 32 16.11 0.18 -11.00
CA LEU A 32 17.17 0.21 -9.99
C LEU A 32 18.43 0.92 -10.49
N TYR A 33 18.81 0.70 -11.75
CA TYR A 33 19.91 1.43 -12.40
C TYR A 33 19.61 2.94 -12.50
N GLY A 34 18.37 3.28 -12.85
CA GLY A 34 17.89 4.67 -12.92
C GLY A 34 17.99 5.35 -11.56
N GLU A 35 17.57 4.68 -10.50
CA GLU A 35 17.69 5.17 -9.12
C GLU A 35 19.15 5.40 -8.72
N LYS A 36 20.02 4.41 -8.87
CA LYS A 36 21.45 4.55 -8.52
C LYS A 36 22.15 5.62 -9.36
N SER A 37 21.79 5.76 -10.63
CA SER A 37 22.35 6.80 -11.50
C SER A 37 21.89 8.20 -11.09
N ARG A 38 20.64 8.37 -10.63
CA ARG A 38 20.16 9.63 -10.07
C ARG A 38 20.93 10.02 -8.80
N ASN A 39 21.17 9.07 -7.90
CA ASN A 39 21.93 9.33 -6.67
C ASN A 39 23.36 9.76 -6.97
N VAL A 40 24.08 9.04 -7.85
CA VAL A 40 25.43 9.42 -8.27
C VAL A 40 25.45 10.81 -8.91
N LEU A 41 24.48 11.12 -9.78
CA LEU A 41 24.37 12.45 -10.39
C LEU A 41 24.13 13.55 -9.35
N GLN A 42 23.25 13.31 -8.36
CA GLN A 42 23.01 14.25 -7.27
C GLN A 42 24.27 14.47 -6.42
N THR A 43 25.00 13.40 -6.09
CA THR A 43 26.27 13.50 -5.36
C THR A 43 27.35 14.23 -6.17
N GLN A 44 27.39 14.03 -7.49
CA GLN A 44 28.30 14.76 -8.37
C GLN A 44 27.98 16.25 -8.42
N LEU A 45 26.70 16.62 -8.53
CA LEU A 45 26.26 18.02 -8.48
C LEU A 45 26.59 18.66 -7.12
N TYR A 46 26.42 17.90 -6.03
CA TYR A 46 26.79 18.33 -4.69
C TYR A 46 28.31 18.57 -4.58
N LEU A 47 29.13 17.63 -5.05
CA LEU A 47 30.58 17.75 -5.08
C LEU A 47 31.05 18.97 -5.90
N ASN A 48 30.45 19.22 -7.07
CA ASN A 48 30.76 20.39 -7.88
C ASN A 48 30.47 21.72 -7.15
N ARG A 49 29.34 21.81 -6.44
CA ARG A 49 28.99 23.00 -5.64
C ARG A 49 29.95 23.23 -4.47
N ILE A 50 30.45 22.15 -3.88
CA ILE A 50 31.47 22.25 -2.84
C ILE A 50 32.78 22.73 -3.43
N HIS A 51 33.28 22.15 -4.53
CA HIS A 51 34.49 22.65 -5.19
C HIS A 51 34.39 24.15 -5.53
N GLN A 52 33.25 24.61 -6.04
CA GLN A 52 32.99 26.04 -6.24
C GLN A 52 33.14 26.84 -4.93
N SER A 53 32.50 26.36 -3.85
CA SER A 53 32.59 26.99 -2.53
C SER A 53 34.02 27.00 -1.98
N VAL A 54 34.80 25.95 -2.26
CA VAL A 54 36.23 25.86 -1.91
C VAL A 54 37.02 26.93 -2.67
N THR A 55 36.84 27.04 -3.98
CA THR A 55 37.52 28.06 -4.81
C THR A 55 37.14 29.47 -4.36
N ILE A 56 35.87 29.74 -4.02
CA ILE A 56 35.44 31.04 -3.47
C ILE A 56 36.14 31.34 -2.14
N SER A 57 36.23 30.37 -1.22
CA SER A 57 36.95 30.55 0.06
C SER A 57 38.44 30.82 -0.13
N ARG A 58 39.10 30.09 -1.05
CA ARG A 58 40.50 30.34 -1.39
C ARG A 58 40.67 31.74 -1.99
N LEU A 59 39.75 32.16 -2.87
CA LEU A 59 39.76 33.51 -3.45
C LEU A 59 39.60 34.59 -2.37
N ILE A 60 38.69 34.39 -1.41
CA ILE A 60 38.51 35.32 -0.27
C ILE A 60 39.83 35.47 0.51
N ASP A 61 40.49 34.37 0.87
CA ASP A 61 41.77 34.42 1.59
C ASP A 61 42.85 35.20 0.82
N GLN A 62 42.99 34.95 -0.49
CA GLN A 62 43.99 35.64 -1.30
C GLN A 62 43.62 37.11 -1.57
N LEU A 63 42.33 37.44 -1.71
CA LEU A 63 41.86 38.82 -1.81
C LEU A 63 42.10 39.61 -0.53
N GLN A 64 41.89 38.99 0.64
CA GLN A 64 42.22 39.62 1.92
C GLN A 64 43.72 39.89 2.04
N LYS A 65 44.58 38.96 1.60
CA LYS A 65 46.05 39.16 1.54
C LYS A 65 46.42 40.30 0.61
N GLU A 66 45.85 40.34 -0.60
CA GLU A 66 46.08 41.43 -1.56
C GLU A 66 45.62 42.78 -1.00
N GLY A 67 44.42 42.83 -0.41
CA GLY A 67 43.88 44.03 0.19
C GLY A 67 44.74 44.55 1.33
N ARG A 68 45.32 43.64 2.12
CA ARG A 68 46.24 43.98 3.20
C ARG A 68 47.55 44.58 2.69
N TYR A 69 48.23 43.92 1.75
CA TYR A 69 49.45 44.48 1.16
C TYR A 69 49.19 45.81 0.45
N SER A 70 48.04 45.94 -0.20
CA SER A 70 47.61 47.19 -0.85
C SER A 70 47.35 48.28 0.18
N PHE A 71 46.75 47.95 1.33
CA PHE A 71 46.49 48.87 2.44
C PHE A 71 47.80 49.37 3.06
N ASP A 72 48.72 48.45 3.35
CA ASP A 72 50.04 48.76 3.91
C ASP A 72 50.83 49.66 2.96
N TYR A 73 50.82 49.37 1.66
CA TYR A 73 51.43 50.21 0.63
C TYR A 73 50.74 51.57 0.55
N ALA A 74 49.41 51.64 0.57
CA ALA A 74 48.68 52.91 0.51
C ALA A 74 49.01 53.83 1.70
N LEU A 75 49.15 53.25 2.91
CA LEU A 75 49.44 53.96 4.15
C LEU A 75 50.91 54.37 4.30
N THR A 76 51.85 53.46 4.00
CA THR A 76 53.28 53.66 4.30
C THR A 76 54.14 53.98 3.09
N LYS A 77 53.64 53.67 1.88
CA LYS A 77 54.40 53.66 0.61
C LYS A 77 55.57 52.66 0.57
N VAL A 78 55.61 51.70 1.48
CA VAL A 78 56.63 50.63 1.60
C VAL A 78 56.02 49.28 1.15
N ASP A 79 56.84 48.26 0.88
CA ASP A 79 56.42 46.88 0.53
C ASP A 79 55.61 46.73 -0.78
N ARG A 80 55.91 47.56 -1.78
CA ARG A 80 55.28 47.49 -3.12
C ARG A 80 55.49 46.13 -3.80
N LYS A 81 56.59 45.43 -3.51
CA LYS A 81 56.96 44.16 -4.14
C LYS A 81 56.01 43.04 -3.70
N GLU A 82 55.68 42.99 -2.42
CA GLU A 82 54.77 42.04 -1.78
C GLU A 82 53.34 42.22 -2.34
N MET A 83 52.88 43.47 -2.45
CA MET A 83 51.60 43.81 -3.09
C MET A 83 51.53 43.31 -4.53
N LEU A 84 52.56 43.59 -5.34
CA LEU A 84 52.58 43.16 -6.75
C LEU A 84 52.73 41.65 -6.90
N GLY A 85 53.47 40.99 -5.99
CA GLY A 85 53.64 39.54 -5.99
C GLY A 85 52.37 38.77 -5.65
N GLN A 86 51.44 39.37 -4.90
CA GLN A 86 50.18 38.74 -4.53
C GLN A 86 49.13 38.77 -5.66
N ARG A 87 49.14 39.80 -6.53
CA ARG A 87 48.13 39.97 -7.59
C ARG A 87 47.97 38.77 -8.53
N PRO A 88 49.07 38.14 -9.05
CA PRO A 88 48.95 36.96 -9.90
C PRO A 88 48.27 35.77 -9.22
N VAL A 89 48.45 35.62 -7.90
CA VAL A 89 47.80 34.55 -7.11
C VAL A 89 46.29 34.78 -7.06
N THR A 90 45.86 36.01 -6.82
CA THR A 90 44.45 36.41 -6.87
C THR A 90 43.87 36.21 -8.28
N ASP A 91 44.59 36.61 -9.33
CA ASP A 91 44.14 36.53 -10.72
C ASP A 91 43.98 35.08 -11.19
N SER A 92 44.84 34.17 -10.72
CA SER A 92 44.72 32.74 -10.98
C SER A 92 43.40 32.18 -10.43
N LEU A 93 43.03 32.53 -9.19
CA LEU A 93 41.80 32.05 -8.56
C LEU A 93 40.55 32.70 -9.17
N LEU A 94 40.63 33.97 -9.56
CA LEU A 94 39.56 34.63 -10.32
C LEU A 94 39.31 33.92 -11.67
N SER A 95 40.40 33.55 -12.36
CA SER A 95 40.33 32.80 -13.62
C SER A 95 39.83 31.38 -13.44
N GLU A 96 40.12 30.73 -12.31
CA GLU A 96 39.56 29.44 -11.94
C GLU A 96 38.05 29.55 -11.69
N LEU A 97 37.63 30.58 -10.95
CA LEU A 97 36.23 30.81 -10.64
C LEU A 97 35.40 31.11 -11.91
N ASP A 98 35.98 31.83 -12.88
CA ASP A 98 35.34 32.12 -14.18
C ASP A 98 35.10 30.86 -15.04
N ARG A 99 35.82 29.76 -14.79
CA ARG A 99 35.65 28.50 -15.55
C ARG A 99 34.44 27.69 -15.08
N PHE A 100 33.88 27.97 -13.91
CA PHE A 100 32.69 27.27 -13.45
C PHE A 100 31.47 27.67 -14.28
N ASN A 101 30.86 26.69 -14.94
CA ASN A 101 29.62 26.88 -15.70
C ASN A 101 28.39 26.83 -14.77
N ASP A 102 28.29 27.78 -13.83
CA ASP A 102 27.15 27.91 -12.93
C ASP A 102 26.36 29.21 -13.19
N SER A 103 25.06 29.05 -13.41
CA SER A 103 24.13 30.17 -13.54
C SER A 103 24.14 31.11 -12.32
N SER A 104 24.41 30.60 -11.11
CA SER A 104 24.43 31.43 -9.90
C SER A 104 25.68 32.30 -9.78
N LEU A 105 26.75 31.98 -10.51
CA LEU A 105 27.97 32.77 -10.58
C LEU A 105 28.02 33.63 -11.84
N LYS A 106 26.98 33.58 -12.68
CA LYS A 106 26.89 34.44 -13.86
C LYS A 106 26.88 35.90 -13.40
N HIS A 107 27.84 36.67 -13.87
CA HIS A 107 28.07 38.08 -13.48
C HIS A 107 28.56 38.30 -12.04
N TYR A 108 29.17 37.30 -11.38
CA TYR A 108 29.63 37.47 -10.00
C TYR A 108 30.56 38.65 -9.79
N ARG A 109 31.47 38.87 -10.72
CA ARG A 109 32.39 40.00 -10.70
C ARG A 109 31.69 41.36 -10.57
N SER A 110 30.45 41.50 -11.05
CA SER A 110 29.71 42.76 -11.00
C SER A 110 29.15 43.03 -9.60
N TYR A 111 28.43 42.08 -9.02
CA TYR A 111 27.84 42.24 -7.69
C TYR A 111 28.82 41.99 -6.53
N THR A 112 30.07 41.60 -6.82
CA THR A 112 31.19 41.58 -5.87
C THR A 112 32.19 42.72 -6.11
N PHE A 113 31.93 43.63 -7.05
CA PHE A 113 32.82 44.74 -7.44
C PHE A 113 34.17 44.33 -8.04
N LEU A 114 34.45 43.02 -8.18
CA LEU A 114 35.70 42.50 -8.72
C LEU A 114 35.88 42.79 -10.22
N GLU A 115 34.83 43.20 -10.94
CA GLU A 115 34.94 43.76 -12.29
C GLU A 115 35.81 45.02 -12.33
N LYS A 116 35.90 45.74 -11.19
CA LYS A 116 36.68 46.97 -11.05
C LYS A 116 38.10 46.73 -10.53
N ILE A 117 38.49 45.49 -10.23
CA ILE A 117 39.76 45.18 -9.54
C ILE A 117 40.97 45.80 -10.25
N ASP A 118 41.04 45.73 -11.57
CA ASP A 118 42.15 46.30 -12.34
C ASP A 118 42.17 47.83 -12.32
N SER A 119 40.99 48.46 -12.37
CA SER A 119 40.88 49.92 -12.24
C SER A 119 41.28 50.38 -10.83
N THR A 120 40.85 49.66 -9.80
CA THR A 120 41.23 49.92 -8.41
C THR A 120 42.74 49.77 -8.21
N ARG A 121 43.34 48.70 -8.73
CA ARG A 121 44.80 48.49 -8.70
C ARG A 121 45.57 49.67 -9.31
N LYS A 122 45.09 50.23 -10.43
CA LYS A 122 45.69 51.43 -11.05
C LYS A 122 45.58 52.68 -10.15
N TYR A 123 44.45 52.88 -9.47
CA TYR A 123 44.30 53.99 -8.53
C TYR A 123 45.19 53.84 -7.28
N ILE A 124 45.39 52.61 -6.81
CA ILE A 124 46.33 52.30 -5.72
C ILE A 124 47.77 52.60 -6.16
N ASP A 125 48.18 52.08 -7.33
CA ASP A 125 49.54 52.22 -7.85
C ASP A 125 49.91 53.68 -8.14
N SER A 126 48.95 54.49 -8.55
CA SER A 126 49.12 55.92 -8.80
C SER A 126 48.97 56.80 -7.55
N GLY A 127 48.68 56.20 -6.40
CA GLY A 127 48.51 56.92 -5.13
C GLY A 127 47.22 57.73 -5.01
N HIS A 128 46.26 57.57 -5.92
CA HIS A 128 44.96 58.23 -5.86
C HIS A 128 44.03 57.65 -4.79
N PHE A 129 44.24 56.39 -4.40
CA PHE A 129 43.51 55.77 -3.29
C PHE A 129 44.29 55.88 -1.99
N ASP A 130 43.61 56.35 -0.93
CA ASP A 130 44.12 56.26 0.44
C ASP A 130 43.86 54.88 1.07
N ALA A 131 44.44 54.65 2.25
CA ALA A 131 44.32 53.36 2.94
C ALA A 131 42.86 52.98 3.25
N ASN A 132 41.99 53.94 3.56
CA ASN A 132 40.58 53.65 3.86
C ASN A 132 39.81 53.24 2.60
N GLN A 133 40.09 53.88 1.46
CA GLN A 133 39.49 53.53 0.17
C GLN A 133 39.92 52.14 -0.30
N VAL A 134 41.20 51.77 -0.07
CA VAL A 134 41.68 50.41 -0.32
C VAL A 134 40.94 49.40 0.56
N MET A 135 40.90 49.65 1.87
CA MET A 135 40.20 48.78 2.82
C MET A 135 38.74 48.58 2.39
N HIS A 136 38.03 49.66 2.07
CA HIS A 136 36.64 49.63 1.67
C HIS A 136 36.40 48.76 0.42
N PHE A 137 37.24 48.88 -0.61
CA PHE A 137 37.08 48.07 -1.83
C PHE A 137 37.24 46.57 -1.56
N PHE A 138 38.32 46.18 -0.88
CA PHE A 138 38.61 44.77 -0.63
C PHE A 138 37.63 44.17 0.39
N SER A 139 37.28 44.88 1.47
CA SER A 139 36.30 44.41 2.45
C SER A 139 34.90 44.26 1.84
N SER A 140 34.46 45.22 0.99
CA SER A 140 33.19 45.12 0.28
C SER A 140 33.17 43.93 -0.69
N SER A 141 34.28 43.70 -1.41
CA SER A 141 34.39 42.58 -2.35
C SER A 141 34.35 41.24 -1.62
N VAL A 142 35.06 41.12 -0.49
CA VAL A 142 35.07 39.93 0.37
C VAL A 142 33.69 39.68 0.98
N PHE A 143 33.04 40.71 1.53
CA PHE A 143 31.69 40.58 2.09
C PHE A 143 30.69 40.07 1.05
N ARG A 144 30.72 40.65 -0.16
CA ARG A 144 29.88 40.18 -1.26
C ARG A 144 30.23 38.76 -1.69
N LEU A 145 31.51 38.37 -1.73
CA LEU A 145 31.90 36.98 -2.02
C LEU A 145 31.37 36.00 -0.95
N ASN A 146 31.47 36.33 0.34
CA ASN A 146 30.89 35.53 1.43
C ASN A 146 29.37 35.34 1.23
N THR A 147 28.64 36.38 0.80
CA THR A 147 27.19 36.26 0.53
C THR A 147 26.85 35.40 -0.69
N VAL A 148 27.79 35.23 -1.61
CA VAL A 148 27.62 34.46 -2.85
C VAL A 148 27.96 32.99 -2.62
N GLN A 149 28.75 32.70 -1.59
CA GLN A 149 29.09 31.37 -1.18
C GLN A 149 27.83 30.62 -0.72
N ASN A 150 27.33 29.76 -1.61
CA ASN A 150 26.13 28.97 -1.37
C ASN A 150 26.52 27.52 -1.08
N TYR A 151 26.43 27.13 0.19
CA TYR A 151 26.67 25.75 0.55
C TYR A 151 25.41 24.93 0.30
N PRO A 152 25.53 23.77 -0.37
CA PRO A 152 24.37 22.95 -0.64
C PRO A 152 23.77 22.40 0.67
N THR A 153 22.44 22.43 0.77
CA THR A 153 21.68 21.86 1.89
C THR A 153 21.91 20.36 1.98
N ILE A 154 21.95 19.80 3.20
CA ILE A 154 22.14 18.35 3.42
C ILE A 154 21.10 17.54 2.65
N ILE A 155 21.57 16.70 1.74
CA ILE A 155 20.75 15.69 1.06
C ILE A 155 20.98 14.30 1.69
N TYR A 156 22.18 14.05 2.24
CA TYR A 156 22.61 12.74 2.73
C TYR A 156 23.00 12.78 4.20
N LYS A 157 22.42 11.87 4.99
CA LYS A 157 22.71 11.71 6.43
C LYS A 157 24.19 11.40 6.69
N ASP A 158 24.83 10.66 5.78
CA ASP A 158 26.23 10.23 5.91
C ASP A 158 27.24 11.36 5.67
N LEU A 159 26.79 12.53 5.20
CA LEU A 159 27.62 13.73 5.02
C LEU A 159 27.47 14.75 6.16
N LYS A 160 26.93 14.33 7.31
CA LYS A 160 26.72 15.21 8.47
C LYS A 160 28.02 15.85 8.97
N GLU A 161 29.11 15.09 9.04
CA GLU A 161 30.41 15.58 9.49
C GLU A 161 30.97 16.64 8.53
N ALA A 162 31.02 16.33 7.23
CA ALA A 162 31.43 17.28 6.19
C ALA A 162 30.57 18.56 6.18
N TYR A 163 29.26 18.44 6.45
CA TYR A 163 28.39 19.61 6.58
C TYR A 163 28.72 20.45 7.80
N SER A 164 29.01 19.83 8.94
CA SER A 164 29.43 20.53 10.16
C SER A 164 30.72 21.33 9.93
N ASP A 165 31.69 20.72 9.24
CA ASP A 165 32.94 21.38 8.83
C ASP A 165 32.66 22.58 7.92
N ILE A 166 31.77 22.43 6.94
CA ILE A 166 31.34 23.49 6.02
C ILE A 166 30.68 24.67 6.75
N VAL A 167 29.75 24.41 7.67
CA VAL A 167 29.06 25.45 8.43
C VAL A 167 30.05 26.19 9.33
N SER A 168 30.92 25.45 10.01
CA SER A 168 31.95 26.02 10.87
C SER A 168 32.95 26.85 10.06
N GLN A 169 33.34 26.38 8.88
CA GLN A 169 34.22 27.10 7.96
C GLN A 169 33.61 28.41 7.47
N LYS A 170 32.30 28.44 7.19
CA LYS A 170 31.58 29.67 6.84
C LYS A 170 31.66 30.71 7.95
N LEU A 171 31.32 30.31 9.17
CA LEU A 171 31.34 31.19 10.34
C LEU A 171 32.75 31.73 10.60
N LEU A 172 33.77 30.86 10.48
CA LEU A 172 35.17 31.27 10.56
C LEU A 172 35.57 32.25 9.43
N SER A 173 35.02 32.12 8.22
CA SER A 173 35.25 33.09 7.12
C SER A 173 34.76 34.49 7.47
N GLU A 174 33.57 34.58 8.05
CA GLU A 174 33.01 35.84 8.51
C GLU A 174 33.86 36.41 9.65
N MET A 175 34.22 35.58 10.64
CA MET A 175 35.09 35.98 11.75
C MET A 175 36.43 36.52 11.25
N VAL A 176 37.11 35.85 10.32
CA VAL A 176 38.37 36.32 9.72
C VAL A 176 38.18 37.66 9.00
N THR A 177 37.04 37.85 8.32
CA THR A 177 36.72 39.12 7.62
C THR A 177 36.55 40.27 8.60
N TYR A 178 35.73 40.11 9.64
CA TYR A 178 35.52 41.14 10.66
C TYR A 178 36.80 41.40 11.47
N GLN A 179 37.55 40.37 11.83
CA GLN A 179 38.84 40.50 12.50
C GLN A 179 39.84 41.30 11.66
N SER A 180 39.91 41.05 10.35
CA SER A 180 40.79 41.80 9.43
C SER A 180 40.48 43.30 9.41
N ILE A 181 39.19 43.67 9.45
CA ILE A 181 38.75 45.07 9.49
C ILE A 181 39.15 45.72 10.83
N ILE A 182 38.92 45.02 11.93
CA ILE A 182 39.30 45.47 13.28
C ILE A 182 40.81 45.69 13.35
N ASP A 183 41.59 44.70 12.91
CA ASP A 183 43.04 44.74 12.91
C ASP A 183 43.59 45.93 12.13
N ALA A 184 43.02 46.20 10.96
CA ALA A 184 43.43 47.34 10.13
C ALA A 184 43.05 48.69 10.74
N ASN A 185 41.87 48.81 11.35
CA ASN A 185 41.45 50.04 12.02
C ASN A 185 42.35 50.36 13.22
N ILE A 186 42.65 49.35 14.05
CA ILE A 186 43.57 49.51 15.19
C ILE A 186 44.99 49.82 14.71
N TYR A 187 45.47 49.15 13.66
CA TYR A 187 46.76 49.44 13.05
C TYR A 187 46.85 50.90 12.57
N ASN A 188 45.81 51.40 11.88
CA ASN A 188 45.74 52.78 11.41
C ASN A 188 45.75 53.79 12.57
N LEU A 189 44.99 53.51 13.64
CA LEU A 189 44.96 54.33 14.85
C LEU A 189 46.34 54.41 15.53
N LEU A 190 47.02 53.26 15.66
CA LEU A 190 48.36 53.19 16.27
C LEU A 190 49.44 53.84 15.40
N TYR A 191 49.32 53.73 14.07
CA TYR A 191 50.28 54.30 13.12
C TYR A 191 50.14 55.82 13.00
N THR A 192 48.93 56.31 12.74
CA THR A 192 48.68 57.75 12.53
C THR A 192 48.70 58.54 13.84
N ARG A 193 48.46 57.86 14.98
CA ARG A 193 48.24 58.46 16.31
C ARG A 193 47.14 59.51 16.32
N LYS A 194 46.27 59.53 15.30
CA LYS A 194 45.12 60.42 15.22
C LYS A 194 43.93 59.69 15.82
N TYR A 195 43.48 60.20 16.96
CA TYR A 195 42.37 59.62 17.71
C TYR A 195 41.06 60.24 17.25
N MET A 196 40.26 59.49 16.49
CA MET A 196 38.86 59.83 16.20
C MET A 196 37.98 58.86 16.99
N VAL A 197 37.21 59.38 17.96
CA VAL A 197 36.28 58.59 18.79
C VAL A 197 35.33 57.79 17.90
N GLU A 198 34.95 58.36 16.75
CA GLU A 198 34.09 57.78 15.73
C GLU A 198 34.67 56.49 15.14
N THR A 199 35.97 56.45 14.84
CA THR A 199 36.63 55.24 14.32
C THR A 199 36.65 54.13 15.37
N LEU A 200 36.88 54.48 16.64
CA LEU A 200 36.89 53.50 17.72
C LEU A 200 35.48 52.93 17.98
N MET A 201 34.45 53.78 17.95
CA MET A 201 33.05 53.37 18.05
C MET A 201 32.61 52.48 16.87
N GLY A 202 32.97 52.83 15.64
CA GLY A 202 32.68 51.99 14.47
C GLY A 202 33.41 50.64 14.53
N THR A 203 34.64 50.64 15.05
CA THR A 203 35.42 49.39 15.23
C THR A 203 34.81 48.53 16.35
N TYR A 204 34.27 49.13 17.42
CA TYR A 204 33.56 48.42 18.46
C TYR A 204 32.30 47.70 17.93
N GLY A 205 31.48 48.37 17.12
CA GLY A 205 30.33 47.71 16.48
C GLY A 205 30.75 46.53 15.58
N THR A 206 31.86 46.67 14.87
CA THR A 206 32.46 45.57 14.08
C THR A 206 32.91 44.41 14.98
N TYR A 207 33.47 44.71 16.16
CA TYR A 207 33.87 43.72 17.17
C TYR A 207 32.67 43.00 17.79
N GLU A 208 31.55 43.68 18.02
CA GLU A 208 30.32 43.02 18.50
C GLU A 208 29.78 42.03 17.47
N VAL A 209 29.83 42.36 16.18
CA VAL A 209 29.44 41.44 15.11
C VAL A 209 30.39 40.22 15.06
N TYR A 210 31.69 40.44 15.22
CA TYR A 210 32.67 39.35 15.36
C TYR A 210 32.31 38.42 16.53
N LYS A 211 32.01 38.97 17.72
CA LYS A 211 31.60 38.20 18.90
C LYS A 211 30.28 37.47 18.70
N SER A 212 29.35 38.02 17.91
CA SER A 212 28.13 37.32 17.53
C SER A 212 28.42 36.06 16.71
N TYR A 213 29.32 36.13 15.72
CA TYR A 213 29.72 34.95 14.95
C TYR A 213 30.50 33.92 15.79
N GLU A 214 31.32 34.39 16.73
CA GLU A 214 31.98 33.52 17.71
C GLU A 214 30.97 32.74 18.56
N ASN A 215 29.93 33.41 19.06
CA ASN A 215 28.85 32.76 19.82
C ASN A 215 28.06 31.77 18.94
N GLU A 216 27.76 32.14 17.69
CA GLU A 216 27.08 31.26 16.75
C GLU A 216 27.90 30.01 16.42
N LEU A 217 29.23 30.14 16.26
CA LEU A 217 30.15 29.02 16.11
C LEU A 217 30.07 28.09 17.33
N GLY A 218 30.04 28.66 18.55
CA GLY A 218 29.85 27.94 19.81
C GLY A 218 28.60 27.04 19.86
N VAL A 219 27.55 27.39 19.12
CA VAL A 219 26.29 26.64 19.08
C VAL A 219 26.23 25.65 17.91
N LYS A 220 26.81 26.01 16.75
CA LYS A 220 26.63 25.28 15.50
C LYS A 220 27.76 24.33 15.14
N ALA A 221 28.96 24.55 15.66
CA ALA A 221 30.12 23.73 15.34
C ALA A 221 30.11 22.38 16.09
N ASP A 222 30.75 21.37 15.51
CA ASP A 222 31.01 20.10 16.21
C ASP A 222 32.03 20.32 17.34
N GLN A 223 31.96 19.48 18.38
CA GLN A 223 32.87 19.53 19.52
C GLN A 223 34.35 19.50 19.09
N LYS A 224 34.70 18.68 18.09
CA LYS A 224 36.08 18.62 17.57
C LYS A 224 36.57 19.96 17.03
N VAL A 225 35.68 20.73 16.39
CA VAL A 225 35.99 22.04 15.84
C VAL A 225 36.08 23.07 16.95
N LEU A 226 35.16 23.02 17.92
CA LEU A 226 35.17 23.89 19.10
C LEU A 226 36.44 23.73 19.93
N ASP A 227 36.91 22.50 20.15
CA ASP A 227 38.13 22.24 20.91
C ASP A 227 39.35 22.89 20.24
N ARG A 228 39.46 22.76 18.90
CA ARG A 228 40.54 23.40 18.11
C ARG A 228 40.43 24.92 18.11
N PHE A 229 39.21 25.46 18.00
CA PHE A 229 38.98 26.90 18.06
C PHE A 229 39.34 27.47 19.43
N ASN A 230 38.90 26.84 20.52
CA ASN A 230 39.20 27.25 21.89
C ASN A 230 40.70 27.18 22.18
N GLN A 231 41.41 26.17 21.65
CA GLN A 231 42.87 26.10 21.77
C GLN A 231 43.57 27.33 21.16
N ILE A 232 43.13 27.77 19.98
CA ILE A 232 43.65 28.97 19.31
C ILE A 232 43.31 30.22 20.15
N LYS A 233 42.05 30.32 20.59
CA LYS A 233 41.53 31.43 21.36
C LYS A 233 42.24 31.62 22.71
N ASP A 234 42.49 30.54 23.44
CA ASP A 234 42.91 30.60 24.85
C ASP A 234 44.43 30.59 25.06
N HIS A 235 45.23 30.13 24.09
CA HIS A 235 46.68 29.94 24.27
C HIS A 235 47.56 30.61 23.19
N GLY A 236 46.96 31.27 22.20
CA GLY A 236 47.65 31.75 21.00
C GLY A 236 47.85 33.27 20.88
N ALA A 237 48.03 33.71 19.65
CA ALA A 237 48.05 35.15 19.33
C ALA A 237 46.66 35.79 19.52
N MET A 238 45.60 35.00 19.31
CA MET A 238 44.22 35.44 19.48
C MET A 238 43.88 35.86 20.90
N GLN A 239 44.39 35.17 21.93
CA GLN A 239 44.21 35.59 23.33
C GLN A 239 44.76 37.00 23.57
N ARG A 240 45.93 37.31 22.99
CA ARG A 240 46.58 38.63 23.14
C ARG A 240 45.81 39.71 22.41
N VAL A 241 45.31 39.41 21.20
CA VAL A 241 44.44 40.31 20.44
C VAL A 241 43.15 40.59 21.22
N ASP A 242 42.44 39.57 21.67
CA ASP A 242 41.16 39.72 22.38
C ASP A 242 41.32 40.46 23.72
N GLY A 243 42.41 40.18 24.45
CA GLY A 243 42.75 40.90 25.68
C GLY A 243 43.02 42.39 25.43
N TYR A 244 43.73 42.71 24.35
CA TYR A 244 43.96 44.10 23.94
C TYR A 244 42.65 44.80 23.53
N LEU A 245 41.87 44.16 22.65
CA LEU A 245 40.57 44.68 22.17
C LEU A 245 39.59 44.92 23.33
N SER A 246 39.47 43.97 24.25
CA SER A 246 38.61 44.10 25.43
C SER A 246 38.99 45.29 26.32
N LYS A 247 40.30 45.54 26.49
CA LYS A 247 40.80 46.68 27.27
C LYS A 247 40.52 48.02 26.58
N ILE A 248 40.75 48.13 25.27
CA ILE A 248 40.51 49.38 24.55
C ILE A 248 39.02 49.70 24.44
N PHE A 249 38.15 48.69 24.29
CA PHE A 249 36.71 48.90 24.15
C PHE A 249 36.00 49.13 25.49
N SER A 250 36.51 48.57 26.60
CA SER A 250 35.98 48.90 27.93
C SER A 250 36.34 50.30 28.40
N THR A 251 37.50 50.82 27.99
CA THR A 251 37.99 52.15 28.41
C THR A 251 37.79 53.24 27.37
N PHE A 252 37.47 52.86 26.13
CA PHE A 252 37.55 53.70 24.94
C PHE A 252 38.87 54.49 24.88
N LYS A 253 39.99 53.91 25.31
CA LYS A 253 41.31 54.57 25.28
C LYS A 253 42.33 53.63 24.63
N VAL A 254 43.06 54.17 23.65
CA VAL A 254 44.14 53.42 22.99
C VAL A 254 45.35 53.36 23.93
N ASP A 255 45.87 52.16 24.16
CA ASP A 255 47.06 51.95 24.98
C ASP A 255 48.32 52.39 24.23
N SER A 256 48.84 53.56 24.57
CA SER A 256 50.02 54.15 23.90
C SER A 256 51.32 53.37 24.11
N SER A 257 51.34 52.37 25.00
CA SER A 257 52.49 51.48 25.17
C SER A 257 52.59 50.42 24.07
N TYR A 258 51.53 50.21 23.30
CA TYR A 258 51.48 49.24 22.22
C TYR A 258 51.87 49.87 20.88
N THR A 259 52.92 49.37 20.22
CA THR A 259 53.37 49.91 18.94
C THR A 259 52.56 49.34 17.77
N TYR A 260 52.46 50.09 16.67
CA TYR A 260 51.81 49.61 15.45
C TYR A 260 52.48 48.34 14.88
N GLN A 261 53.80 48.18 15.09
CA GLN A 261 54.57 47.00 14.68
C GLN A 261 54.22 45.77 15.53
N ASN A 262 54.15 45.93 16.85
CA ASN A 262 53.74 44.84 17.75
C ASN A 262 52.31 44.39 17.44
N TRP A 263 51.40 45.35 17.20
CA TRP A 263 50.04 45.06 16.75
C TRP A 263 50.01 44.30 15.44
N LYS A 264 50.75 44.75 14.43
CA LYS A 264 50.83 44.06 13.14
C LYS A 264 51.24 42.60 13.32
N THR A 265 52.31 42.34 14.08
CA THR A 265 52.79 40.96 14.29
C THR A 265 51.79 40.08 15.04
N VAL A 266 51.17 40.59 16.11
CA VAL A 266 50.25 39.78 16.93
C VAL A 266 48.91 39.55 16.23
N SER A 267 48.34 40.57 15.59
CA SER A 267 47.13 40.44 14.78
C SER A 267 47.32 39.48 13.60
N ASP A 268 48.46 39.54 12.91
CA ASP A 268 48.77 38.64 11.81
C ASP A 268 48.81 37.18 12.22
N ASN A 269 49.49 36.90 13.33
CA ASN A 269 49.58 35.54 13.85
C ASN A 269 48.18 35.03 14.24
N SER A 270 47.35 35.87 14.87
CA SER A 270 45.97 35.52 15.23
C SER A 270 45.13 35.22 14.00
N LEU A 271 45.22 36.06 12.98
CA LEU A 271 44.46 35.90 11.74
C LEU A 271 44.90 34.66 10.97
N ASN A 272 46.19 34.35 10.96
CA ASN A 272 46.74 33.15 10.33
C ASN A 272 46.31 31.86 11.04
N GLU A 273 46.26 31.85 12.38
CA GLU A 273 45.75 30.71 13.15
C GLU A 273 44.28 30.41 12.79
N LEU A 274 43.42 31.43 12.72
CA LEU A 274 42.02 31.29 12.30
C LEU A 274 41.89 30.80 10.86
N ARG A 275 42.67 31.36 9.93
CA ARG A 275 42.70 30.92 8.52
C ARG A 275 43.14 29.47 8.37
N ASN A 276 44.14 29.03 9.14
CA ASN A 276 44.61 27.65 9.10
C ASN A 276 43.53 26.68 9.58
N LEU A 277 42.80 27.02 10.65
CA LEU A 277 41.65 26.23 11.10
C LEU A 277 40.59 26.19 10.00
N GLN A 278 40.18 27.36 9.49
CA GLN A 278 39.19 27.51 8.42
C GLN A 278 39.53 26.64 7.20
N MET A 279 40.75 26.71 6.68
CA MET A 279 41.17 25.94 5.50
C MET A 279 41.22 24.43 5.78
N SER A 280 41.65 24.03 6.98
CA SER A 280 41.69 22.61 7.33
C SER A 280 40.31 21.95 7.37
N LEU A 281 39.26 22.68 7.80
CA LEU A 281 37.88 22.19 7.78
C LEU A 281 37.38 22.02 6.35
N LEU A 282 37.74 22.95 5.48
CA LEU A 282 37.39 22.94 4.07
C LEU A 282 37.99 21.72 3.35
N ASP A 283 39.29 21.49 3.55
CA ASP A 283 40.01 20.34 2.97
C ASP A 283 39.46 19.00 3.51
N ASN A 284 39.11 18.95 4.80
CA ASN A 284 38.49 17.78 5.42
C ASN A 284 37.11 17.47 4.82
N ALA A 285 36.27 18.49 4.67
CA ALA A 285 34.95 18.35 4.05
C ALA A 285 35.07 17.86 2.59
N GLU A 286 35.97 18.46 1.80
CA GLU A 286 36.23 18.05 0.41
C GLU A 286 36.64 16.57 0.33
N SER A 287 37.57 16.14 1.20
CA SER A 287 38.05 14.75 1.26
C SER A 287 36.93 13.75 1.61
N GLN A 288 36.11 14.06 2.63
CA GLN A 288 34.99 13.21 3.04
C GLN A 288 33.97 13.03 1.91
N ILE A 289 33.64 14.11 1.20
CA ILE A 289 32.65 14.07 0.12
C ILE A 289 33.19 13.34 -1.10
N GLN A 290 34.48 13.50 -1.43
CA GLN A 290 35.12 12.70 -2.47
C GLN A 290 35.16 11.21 -2.14
N ALA A 291 35.42 10.85 -0.88
CA ALA A 291 35.37 9.47 -0.44
C ALA A 291 33.95 8.89 -0.59
N PHE A 292 32.93 9.63 -0.16
CA PHE A 292 31.51 9.26 -0.33
C PHE A 292 31.13 9.07 -1.80
N TYR A 293 31.54 9.99 -2.68
CA TYR A 293 31.30 9.88 -4.12
C TYR A 293 31.93 8.61 -4.74
N LYS A 294 33.16 8.26 -4.33
CA LYS A 294 33.83 7.03 -4.77
C LYS A 294 33.07 5.77 -4.33
N VAL A 295 32.57 5.75 -3.10
CA VAL A 295 31.77 4.64 -2.56
C VAL A 295 30.47 4.49 -3.35
N GLU A 296 29.70 5.55 -3.53
CA GLU A 296 28.44 5.52 -4.30
C GLU A 296 28.64 5.07 -5.75
N THR A 297 29.71 5.53 -6.39
CA THR A 297 30.07 5.11 -7.75
C THR A 297 30.46 3.62 -7.79
N GLY A 298 31.18 3.14 -6.78
CA GLY A 298 31.53 1.73 -6.63
C GLY A 298 30.30 0.83 -6.43
N GLU A 299 29.37 1.24 -5.56
CA GLU A 299 28.12 0.50 -5.31
C GLU A 299 27.21 0.47 -6.55
N LYS A 300 27.13 1.57 -7.32
CA LYS A 300 26.47 1.57 -8.64
C LYS A 300 27.08 0.52 -9.57
N ASN A 301 28.42 0.45 -9.66
CA ASN A 301 29.09 -0.50 -10.55
C ASN A 301 28.86 -1.95 -10.11
N LYS A 302 28.92 -2.25 -8.80
CA LYS A 302 28.62 -3.59 -8.27
C LYS A 302 27.18 -3.99 -8.57
N ALA A 303 26.22 -3.08 -8.37
CA ALA A 303 24.82 -3.34 -8.67
C ALA A 303 24.62 -3.75 -10.14
N ILE A 304 25.26 -3.06 -11.09
CA ILE A 304 25.22 -3.41 -12.52
C ILE A 304 25.77 -4.82 -12.77
N ILE A 305 26.90 -5.17 -12.16
CA ILE A 305 27.52 -6.49 -12.33
C ILE A 305 26.60 -7.58 -11.82
N TYR A 306 26.03 -7.43 -10.61
CA TYR A 306 25.07 -8.40 -10.06
C TYR A 306 23.82 -8.52 -10.92
N LEU A 307 23.33 -7.42 -11.46
CA LEU A 307 22.14 -7.38 -12.30
C LEU A 307 22.33 -8.12 -13.63
N ILE A 308 23.47 -7.89 -14.30
CA ILE A 308 23.86 -8.60 -15.51
C ILE A 308 24.02 -10.10 -15.19
N GLY A 309 24.67 -10.43 -14.07
CA GLY A 309 24.86 -11.82 -13.63
C GLY A 309 23.55 -12.56 -13.38
N ILE A 310 22.63 -11.96 -12.62
CA ILE A 310 21.31 -12.56 -12.32
C ILE A 310 20.48 -12.69 -13.60
N THR A 311 20.45 -11.66 -14.46
CA THR A 311 19.69 -11.70 -15.71
C THR A 311 20.21 -12.79 -16.65
N ALA A 312 21.54 -12.91 -16.77
CA ALA A 312 22.17 -13.96 -17.56
C ALA A 312 21.89 -15.36 -17.00
N LEU A 313 21.96 -15.53 -15.67
CA LEU A 313 21.65 -16.79 -15.00
C LEU A 313 20.19 -17.22 -15.25
N VAL A 314 19.24 -16.30 -15.09
CA VAL A 314 17.82 -16.57 -15.35
C VAL A 314 17.59 -16.90 -16.83
N ALA A 315 18.20 -16.15 -17.74
CA ALA A 315 18.09 -16.43 -19.17
C ALA A 315 18.66 -17.81 -19.55
N LEU A 316 19.82 -18.19 -18.99
CA LEU A 316 20.41 -19.51 -19.18
C LEU A 316 19.52 -20.63 -18.64
N LEU A 317 18.96 -20.45 -17.43
CA LEU A 317 18.08 -21.44 -16.80
C LEU A 317 16.78 -21.62 -17.61
N VAL A 318 16.18 -20.51 -18.05
CA VAL A 318 15.00 -20.53 -18.92
C VAL A 318 15.30 -21.23 -20.25
N PHE A 319 16.42 -20.89 -20.90
CA PHE A 319 16.85 -21.53 -22.14
C PHE A 319 17.06 -23.04 -21.96
N TYR A 320 17.71 -23.44 -20.86
CA TYR A 320 17.95 -24.83 -20.53
C TYR A 320 16.65 -25.63 -20.34
N ILE A 321 15.69 -25.09 -19.57
CA ILE A 321 14.37 -25.71 -19.38
C ILE A 321 13.63 -25.85 -20.72
N LEU A 322 13.61 -24.79 -21.53
CA LEU A 322 12.97 -24.83 -22.85
C LEU A 322 13.61 -25.86 -23.78
N HIS A 323 14.94 -25.99 -23.73
CA HIS A 323 15.69 -26.95 -24.51
C HIS A 323 15.32 -28.39 -24.13
N ILE A 324 15.27 -28.70 -22.82
CA ILE A 324 14.87 -30.01 -22.31
C ILE A 324 13.45 -30.35 -22.76
N ILE A 325 12.48 -29.47 -22.52
CA ILE A 325 11.07 -29.70 -22.89
C ILE A 325 10.94 -29.98 -24.39
N ASN A 326 11.67 -29.24 -25.23
CA ASN A 326 11.63 -29.42 -26.68
C ASN A 326 12.24 -30.76 -27.14
N ILE A 327 13.32 -31.22 -26.51
CA ILE A 327 13.90 -32.56 -26.78
C ILE A 327 12.90 -33.64 -26.37
N SER A 328 12.41 -33.61 -25.13
CA SER A 328 11.51 -34.64 -24.60
C SER A 328 10.24 -34.78 -25.44
N LEU A 329 9.67 -33.67 -25.92
CA LEU A 329 8.48 -33.71 -26.79
C LEU A 329 8.79 -34.24 -28.19
N LYS A 330 9.98 -33.96 -28.75
CA LYS A 330 10.38 -34.52 -30.04
C LYS A 330 10.54 -36.03 -29.96
N GLU A 331 11.13 -36.53 -28.89
CA GLU A 331 11.26 -37.97 -28.63
C GLU A 331 9.90 -38.65 -28.42
N LEU A 332 9.01 -38.04 -27.64
CA LEU A 332 7.65 -38.55 -27.45
C LEU A 332 6.83 -38.57 -28.74
N SER A 333 6.95 -37.53 -29.57
CA SER A 333 6.31 -37.49 -30.88
C SER A 333 6.83 -38.61 -31.79
N ALA A 334 8.13 -38.91 -31.76
CA ALA A 334 8.71 -40.00 -32.53
C ALA A 334 8.25 -41.38 -32.01
N ALA A 335 8.13 -41.55 -30.69
CA ALA A 335 7.58 -42.75 -30.08
C ALA A 335 6.10 -42.95 -30.46
N ALA A 336 5.29 -41.89 -30.40
CA ALA A 336 3.88 -41.94 -30.79
C ALA A 336 3.72 -42.29 -32.28
N GLN A 337 4.56 -41.75 -33.16
CA GLN A 337 4.54 -42.12 -34.59
C GLN A 337 4.83 -43.61 -34.80
N LYS A 338 5.85 -44.15 -34.11
CA LYS A 338 6.17 -45.58 -34.19
C LYS A 338 5.01 -46.48 -33.72
N LEU A 339 4.26 -46.08 -32.69
CA LEU A 339 3.04 -46.78 -32.26
C LEU A 339 1.95 -46.73 -33.33
N ALA A 340 1.75 -45.56 -33.94
CA ALA A 340 0.76 -45.38 -35.00
C ALA A 340 1.07 -46.24 -36.23
N ASP A 341 2.36 -46.42 -36.54
CA ASP A 341 2.83 -47.30 -37.63
C ASP A 341 2.74 -48.81 -37.27
N GLY A 342 2.27 -49.16 -36.07
CA GLY A 342 2.04 -50.55 -35.63
C GLY A 342 3.25 -51.24 -34.98
N ASN A 343 4.33 -50.52 -34.68
CA ASN A 343 5.48 -51.08 -33.96
C ASN A 343 5.19 -51.19 -32.45
N THR A 344 5.62 -52.28 -31.82
CA THR A 344 5.54 -52.51 -30.37
C THR A 344 6.93 -52.52 -29.71
N ASP A 345 6.99 -52.41 -28.38
CA ASP A 345 8.24 -52.39 -27.57
C ASP A 345 9.10 -51.13 -27.76
N ILE A 346 8.46 -49.97 -27.71
CA ILE A 346 9.15 -48.69 -27.94
C ILE A 346 9.84 -48.21 -26.66
N ARG A 347 11.16 -47.90 -26.77
CA ARG A 347 11.91 -47.28 -25.67
C ARG A 347 11.60 -45.78 -25.58
N ILE A 348 11.08 -45.34 -24.44
CA ILE A 348 10.88 -43.92 -24.12
C ILE A 348 11.94 -43.51 -23.08
N PRO A 349 12.94 -42.69 -23.45
CA PRO A 349 14.15 -42.50 -22.66
C PRO A 349 14.03 -41.57 -21.44
N PHE A 350 12.89 -40.90 -21.20
CA PHE A 350 12.74 -39.92 -20.11
C PHE A 350 11.42 -40.03 -19.34
N ILE A 351 11.51 -40.09 -18.01
CA ILE A 351 10.37 -39.95 -17.07
C ILE A 351 10.64 -38.74 -16.18
N SER A 352 9.96 -37.62 -16.46
CA SER A 352 9.91 -36.44 -15.60
C SER A 352 8.66 -36.45 -14.71
N ASN A 353 8.69 -35.84 -13.52
CA ASN A 353 7.51 -35.76 -12.66
C ASN A 353 6.60 -34.56 -13.02
N ASP A 354 6.29 -34.41 -14.31
CA ASP A 354 5.50 -33.32 -14.86
C ASP A 354 4.48 -33.83 -15.89
N ALA A 355 3.83 -32.92 -16.62
CA ALA A 355 2.85 -33.29 -17.64
C ALA A 355 3.47 -34.10 -18.79
N VAL A 356 4.74 -33.83 -19.16
CA VAL A 356 5.44 -34.53 -20.24
C VAL A 356 5.74 -35.97 -19.83
N GLY A 357 6.18 -36.19 -18.59
CA GLY A 357 6.40 -37.54 -18.09
C GLY A 357 5.11 -38.33 -17.87
N ARG A 358 4.01 -37.69 -17.44
CA ARG A 358 2.69 -38.36 -17.43
C ARG A 358 2.23 -38.79 -18.83
N LEU A 359 2.52 -37.99 -19.85
CA LEU A 359 2.25 -38.35 -21.24
C LEU A 359 3.13 -39.52 -21.69
N ALA A 360 4.41 -39.51 -21.34
CA ALA A 360 5.33 -40.63 -21.57
C ALA A 360 4.82 -41.94 -20.95
N THR A 361 4.40 -41.90 -19.68
CA THR A 361 3.81 -43.05 -18.99
C THR A 361 2.52 -43.52 -19.66
N SER A 362 1.69 -42.59 -20.13
CA SER A 362 0.43 -42.92 -20.81
C SER A 362 0.70 -43.61 -22.15
N LEU A 363 1.64 -43.11 -22.95
CA LEU A 363 2.07 -43.75 -24.20
C LEU A 363 2.65 -45.14 -23.96
N TRP A 364 3.47 -45.31 -22.92
CA TRP A 364 3.99 -46.62 -22.53
C TRP A 364 2.87 -47.59 -22.14
N LYS A 365 1.87 -47.15 -21.34
CA LYS A 365 0.71 -47.98 -20.98
C LYS A 365 -0.11 -48.39 -22.22
N VAL A 366 -0.24 -47.50 -23.21
CA VAL A 366 -0.94 -47.80 -24.47
C VAL A 366 -0.20 -48.88 -25.27
N ASP A 367 1.13 -48.77 -25.40
CA ASP A 367 1.97 -49.79 -26.06
C ASP A 367 1.79 -51.17 -25.42
N GLN A 368 1.90 -51.25 -24.09
CA GLN A 368 1.74 -52.49 -23.34
C GLN A 368 0.35 -53.12 -23.54
N LYS A 369 -0.71 -52.30 -23.52
CA LYS A 369 -2.08 -52.80 -23.70
C LYS A 369 -2.38 -53.23 -25.14
N ASN A 370 -1.79 -52.57 -26.15
CA ASN A 370 -1.91 -53.00 -27.54
C ASN A 370 -1.24 -54.37 -27.74
N LYS A 371 -0.10 -54.62 -27.08
CA LYS A 371 0.58 -55.93 -27.11
C LYS A 371 -0.27 -57.05 -26.51
N GLU A 372 -0.89 -56.80 -25.35
CA GLU A 372 -1.81 -57.75 -24.70
C GLU A 372 -3.00 -58.10 -25.61
N LEU A 373 -3.61 -57.08 -26.25
CA LEU A 373 -4.76 -57.26 -27.13
C LEU A 373 -4.42 -58.05 -28.40
N ALA A 374 -3.28 -57.77 -29.04
CA ALA A 374 -2.81 -58.49 -30.22
C ALA A 374 -2.57 -59.98 -29.92
N MET A 375 -2.00 -60.30 -28.74
CA MET A 375 -1.82 -61.68 -28.29
C MET A 375 -3.15 -62.39 -28.00
N ALA A 376 -4.12 -61.66 -27.42
CA ALA A 376 -5.43 -62.23 -27.07
C ALA A 376 -6.27 -62.58 -28.30
N ALA A 377 -6.32 -61.67 -29.29
CA ALA A 377 -7.03 -61.91 -30.55
C ALA A 377 -6.47 -63.12 -31.31
N SER A 378 -5.14 -63.31 -31.32
CA SER A 378 -4.49 -64.49 -31.92
C SER A 378 -4.96 -65.80 -31.28
N LYS A 379 -5.00 -65.88 -29.94
CA LYS A 379 -5.40 -67.10 -29.22
C LYS A 379 -6.89 -67.43 -29.34
N ILE A 380 -7.76 -66.42 -29.38
CA ILE A 380 -9.21 -66.61 -29.59
C ILE A 380 -9.48 -67.14 -31.01
N GLY A 381 -8.75 -66.65 -32.02
CA GLY A 381 -8.83 -67.17 -33.39
C GLY A 381 -8.42 -68.64 -33.54
N GLU A 382 -7.61 -69.15 -32.62
CA GLU A 382 -7.17 -70.55 -32.54
C GLU A 382 -8.16 -71.46 -31.76
N GLY A 383 -9.31 -70.93 -31.33
CA GLY A 383 -10.36 -71.69 -30.63
C GLY A 383 -10.16 -71.83 -29.11
N ASN A 384 -9.18 -71.13 -28.53
CA ASN A 384 -8.98 -71.06 -27.10
C ASN A 384 -9.68 -69.83 -26.50
N PHE A 385 -10.82 -70.05 -25.85
CA PHE A 385 -11.60 -69.00 -25.20
C PHE A 385 -11.18 -68.71 -23.74
N ASP A 386 -10.21 -69.44 -23.19
CA ASP A 386 -9.67 -69.26 -21.82
C ASP A 386 -8.58 -68.18 -21.76
N VAL A 387 -8.74 -67.15 -22.59
CA VAL A 387 -7.81 -66.02 -22.67
C VAL A 387 -8.37 -64.89 -21.82
N LYS A 388 -7.72 -64.61 -20.69
CA LYS A 388 -8.09 -63.49 -19.82
C LYS A 388 -7.60 -62.18 -20.43
N PHE A 389 -8.49 -61.50 -21.13
CA PHE A 389 -8.29 -60.14 -21.64
C PHE A 389 -9.51 -59.28 -21.28
N SER A 390 -9.30 -57.99 -20.97
CA SER A 390 -10.36 -57.03 -20.69
C SER A 390 -10.13 -55.75 -21.50
N PRO A 391 -11.17 -55.16 -22.11
CA PRO A 391 -11.07 -53.88 -22.79
C PRO A 391 -10.54 -52.79 -21.85
N ARG A 392 -9.79 -51.83 -22.40
CA ARG A 392 -9.17 -50.75 -21.62
C ARG A 392 -10.20 -49.82 -20.97
N SER A 393 -11.36 -49.70 -21.59
CA SER A 393 -12.52 -48.93 -21.12
C SER A 393 -13.77 -49.37 -21.89
N SER A 394 -14.95 -48.89 -21.49
CA SER A 394 -16.22 -49.08 -22.21
C SER A 394 -16.22 -48.49 -23.63
N GLU A 395 -15.31 -47.55 -23.92
CA GLU A 395 -15.15 -46.92 -25.25
C GLU A 395 -14.04 -47.55 -26.10
N ASP A 396 -13.33 -48.57 -25.60
CA ASP A 396 -12.28 -49.27 -26.34
C ASP A 396 -12.89 -50.16 -27.43
N LEU A 397 -13.25 -49.57 -28.56
CA LEU A 397 -13.88 -50.24 -29.72
C LEU A 397 -13.12 -51.50 -30.16
N LEU A 398 -11.78 -51.48 -30.10
CA LEU A 398 -10.96 -52.63 -30.51
C LEU A 398 -11.04 -53.75 -29.46
N GLY A 399 -10.91 -53.42 -28.18
CA GLY A 399 -11.03 -54.38 -27.09
C GLY A 399 -12.45 -54.96 -26.96
N THR A 400 -13.47 -54.12 -27.13
CA THR A 400 -14.89 -54.53 -27.08
C THR A 400 -15.30 -55.34 -28.30
N ALA A 401 -14.77 -55.07 -29.50
CA ALA A 401 -15.01 -55.91 -30.68
C ALA A 401 -14.41 -57.32 -30.54
N VAL A 402 -13.20 -57.44 -30.01
CA VAL A 402 -12.56 -58.75 -29.74
C VAL A 402 -13.29 -59.50 -28.61
N LEU A 403 -13.79 -58.79 -27.59
CA LEU A 403 -14.63 -59.37 -26.54
C LEU A 403 -15.99 -59.82 -27.09
N LYS A 404 -16.65 -58.98 -27.89
CA LYS A 404 -17.94 -59.29 -28.52
C LYS A 404 -17.83 -60.46 -29.51
N MET A 405 -16.73 -60.57 -30.25
CA MET A 405 -16.46 -61.75 -31.09
C MET A 405 -16.37 -63.04 -30.26
N LYS A 406 -15.76 -62.97 -29.07
CA LYS A 406 -15.70 -64.10 -28.11
C LYS A 406 -17.08 -64.41 -27.53
N ASP A 407 -17.85 -63.38 -27.18
CA ASP A 407 -19.12 -63.51 -26.48
C ASP A 407 -20.28 -63.90 -27.43
N ASP A 408 -20.33 -63.41 -28.67
CA ASP A 408 -21.32 -63.81 -29.68
C ASP A 408 -21.21 -65.31 -30.02
N LEU A 409 -19.98 -65.86 -30.00
CA LEU A 409 -19.68 -67.29 -30.15
C LEU A 409 -20.11 -68.14 -28.92
N LEU A 410 -20.28 -67.51 -27.74
CA LEU A 410 -20.78 -68.13 -26.50
C LEU A 410 -22.31 -67.97 -26.33
N GLN A 411 -22.88 -66.86 -26.83
CA GLN A 411 -24.27 -66.43 -26.63
C GLN A 411 -25.29 -67.35 -27.32
N PHE A 412 -24.95 -67.90 -28.49
CA PHE A 412 -25.84 -68.80 -29.26
C PHE A 412 -26.21 -70.08 -28.49
N THR A 413 -25.41 -70.44 -27.46
CA THR A 413 -25.63 -71.61 -26.61
C THR A 413 -26.41 -71.33 -25.31
N ASP A 414 -26.63 -70.07 -24.91
CA ASP A 414 -27.20 -69.69 -23.60
C ASP A 414 -28.67 -69.19 -23.63
N ASP A 415 -29.24 -68.90 -24.81
CA ASP A 415 -30.50 -68.13 -24.91
C ASP A 415 -31.78 -68.84 -24.39
N LEU A 416 -31.78 -70.16 -24.16
CA LEU A 416 -32.95 -70.87 -23.60
C LEU A 416 -32.95 -70.94 -22.05
N LYS A 417 -31.80 -70.72 -21.41
CA LYS A 417 -31.64 -70.65 -19.95
C LYS A 417 -31.97 -69.24 -19.41
N LYS A 418 -31.90 -68.26 -20.31
CA LYS A 418 -31.91 -66.82 -20.05
C LYS A 418 -33.19 -66.25 -19.47
N SER A 419 -34.40 -66.60 -19.91
CA SER A 419 -35.61 -65.86 -19.44
C SER A 419 -35.91 -65.98 -17.93
N LYS A 420 -35.53 -67.09 -17.29
CA LYS A 420 -35.69 -67.30 -15.84
C LYS A 420 -34.48 -66.76 -15.06
N GLU A 421 -33.29 -66.91 -15.61
CA GLU A 421 -32.07 -66.29 -15.06
C GLU A 421 -32.10 -64.76 -15.23
N GLU A 422 -32.81 -64.20 -16.21
CA GLU A 422 -32.87 -62.77 -16.52
C GLU A 422 -33.52 -61.95 -15.41
N PHE A 423 -34.59 -62.43 -14.76
CA PHE A 423 -35.19 -61.70 -13.63
C PHE A 423 -34.27 -61.70 -12.39
N GLU A 424 -33.69 -62.86 -12.04
CA GLU A 424 -32.77 -62.98 -10.90
C GLU A 424 -31.44 -62.25 -11.17
N GLN A 425 -30.91 -62.31 -12.40
CA GLN A 425 -29.73 -61.57 -12.83
C GLN A 425 -29.98 -60.06 -12.87
N LEU A 426 -31.11 -59.60 -13.42
CA LEU A 426 -31.42 -58.16 -13.46
C LEU A 426 -31.53 -57.58 -12.04
N ALA A 427 -32.16 -58.30 -11.11
CA ALA A 427 -32.20 -57.90 -9.71
C ALA A 427 -30.80 -57.97 -9.04
N ASP A 428 -29.98 -58.98 -9.35
CA ASP A 428 -28.62 -59.14 -8.82
C ASP A 428 -27.59 -58.14 -9.39
N PHE A 429 -27.83 -57.58 -10.59
CA PHE A 429 -27.01 -56.52 -11.18
C PHE A 429 -27.31 -55.13 -10.60
N ILE A 430 -28.46 -54.96 -9.94
CA ILE A 430 -28.77 -53.71 -9.24
C ILE A 430 -27.87 -53.63 -7.99
N PRO A 431 -27.01 -52.61 -7.87
CA PRO A 431 -26.08 -52.48 -6.74
C PRO A 431 -26.77 -52.12 -5.42
N GLN A 432 -28.07 -51.83 -5.45
CA GLN A 432 -28.90 -51.60 -4.28
C GLN A 432 -29.45 -52.93 -3.77
N ILE A 433 -29.73 -53.00 -2.47
CA ILE A 433 -30.45 -54.13 -1.91
C ILE A 433 -31.85 -54.13 -2.54
N VAL A 434 -32.28 -55.26 -3.10
CA VAL A 434 -33.66 -55.47 -3.55
C VAL A 434 -34.21 -56.63 -2.75
N TRP A 435 -35.40 -56.43 -2.19
CA TRP A 435 -36.09 -57.46 -1.44
C TRP A 435 -37.56 -57.52 -1.81
N VAL A 436 -38.15 -58.69 -1.66
CA VAL A 436 -39.56 -58.94 -1.91
C VAL A 436 -40.14 -59.63 -0.69
N THR A 437 -41.30 -59.19 -0.23
CA THR A 437 -42.04 -59.88 0.84
C THR A 437 -43.31 -60.52 0.29
N ASN A 438 -43.87 -61.45 1.06
CA ASN A 438 -45.27 -61.80 0.92
C ASN A 438 -46.18 -60.64 1.40
N ASN A 439 -47.49 -60.89 1.37
CA ASN A 439 -48.54 -59.98 1.83
C ASN A 439 -48.47 -59.67 3.34
N ASP A 440 -47.96 -60.59 4.15
CA ASP A 440 -47.83 -60.44 5.61
C ASP A 440 -46.55 -59.68 6.04
N GLY A 441 -45.72 -59.29 5.07
CA GLY A 441 -44.50 -58.52 5.31
C GLY A 441 -43.25 -59.36 5.60
N GLU A 442 -43.33 -60.68 5.42
CA GLU A 442 -42.20 -61.60 5.56
C GLU A 442 -41.39 -61.66 4.28
N ILE A 443 -40.07 -61.59 4.40
CA ILE A 443 -39.18 -61.56 3.23
C ILE A 443 -39.13 -62.94 2.57
N ILE A 444 -39.41 -62.97 1.27
CA ILE A 444 -39.39 -64.18 0.43
C ILE A 444 -38.25 -64.17 -0.60
N TYR A 445 -37.63 -63.01 -0.84
CA TYR A 445 -36.48 -62.89 -1.74
C TYR A 445 -35.58 -61.71 -1.36
N TYR A 446 -34.29 -61.91 -1.54
CA TYR A 446 -33.27 -60.87 -1.59
C TYR A 446 -32.40 -61.07 -2.83
N ASN A 447 -31.96 -59.97 -3.44
CA ASN A 447 -30.92 -60.02 -4.45
C ASN A 447 -29.52 -60.25 -3.83
N LYS A 448 -28.53 -60.52 -4.67
CA LYS A 448 -27.13 -60.78 -4.32
C LYS A 448 -26.53 -59.68 -3.45
N ALA A 449 -26.88 -58.41 -3.70
CA ALA A 449 -26.36 -57.27 -2.96
C ALA A 449 -26.64 -57.38 -1.45
N TRP A 450 -27.82 -57.84 -1.02
CA TRP A 450 -28.15 -58.06 0.39
C TRP A 450 -27.12 -58.95 1.10
N TYR A 451 -26.84 -60.11 0.51
CA TYR A 451 -25.96 -61.12 1.11
C TYR A 451 -24.51 -60.68 1.12
N GLU A 452 -24.06 -59.98 0.07
CA GLU A 452 -22.70 -59.43 0.01
C GLU A 452 -22.49 -58.30 1.03
N ILE A 453 -23.51 -57.46 1.25
CA ILE A 453 -23.45 -56.35 2.19
C ILE A 453 -23.55 -56.84 3.64
N THR A 454 -24.52 -57.70 3.94
CA THR A 454 -24.84 -58.07 5.33
C THR A 454 -24.13 -59.33 5.82
N GLY A 455 -23.61 -60.16 4.92
CA GLY A 455 -23.02 -61.47 5.26
C GLY A 455 -24.03 -62.51 5.76
N SER A 456 -25.32 -62.23 5.64
CA SER A 456 -26.41 -63.12 6.08
C SER A 456 -26.41 -64.43 5.29
N ASN A 457 -26.85 -65.53 5.91
CA ASN A 457 -26.92 -66.83 5.25
C ASN A 457 -28.16 -66.93 4.34
N LYS A 458 -27.97 -67.41 3.10
CA LYS A 458 -29.06 -67.63 2.12
C LYS A 458 -30.08 -68.68 2.55
N ASP A 459 -29.68 -69.62 3.42
CA ASP A 459 -30.56 -70.71 3.88
C ASP A 459 -31.54 -70.28 4.98
N ASN A 460 -31.41 -69.06 5.52
CA ASN A 460 -32.28 -68.54 6.58
C ASN A 460 -32.67 -67.07 6.29
N ILE A 461 -33.70 -66.90 5.46
CA ILE A 461 -34.19 -65.59 5.01
C ILE A 461 -35.11 -64.94 6.06
N GLU A 462 -35.84 -65.74 6.83
CA GLU A 462 -36.83 -65.27 7.79
C GLU A 462 -36.18 -64.46 8.92
N ASN A 463 -36.72 -63.25 9.19
CA ASN A 463 -36.21 -62.29 10.19
C ASN A 463 -34.71 -61.92 10.10
N SER A 464 -34.06 -62.20 8.97
CA SER A 464 -32.61 -61.98 8.78
C SER A 464 -32.17 -60.51 8.78
N TRP A 465 -33.10 -59.56 8.61
CA TRP A 465 -32.80 -58.14 8.47
C TRP A 465 -32.73 -57.36 9.79
N VAL A 466 -33.41 -57.82 10.84
CA VAL A 466 -33.42 -57.12 12.13
C VAL A 466 -32.04 -57.12 12.82
N PRO A 467 -31.29 -58.24 12.86
CA PRO A 467 -29.99 -58.29 13.55
C PRO A 467 -28.89 -57.43 12.91
N VAL A 468 -29.05 -57.04 11.65
CA VAL A 468 -28.05 -56.26 10.90
C VAL A 468 -28.30 -54.76 10.96
N LEU A 469 -29.42 -54.34 11.55
CA LEU A 469 -29.69 -52.93 11.83
C LEU A 469 -28.88 -52.45 13.03
N HIS A 470 -28.54 -51.17 13.03
CA HIS A 470 -27.95 -50.54 14.21
C HIS A 470 -28.95 -50.58 15.39
N PRO A 471 -28.52 -50.97 16.62
CA PRO A 471 -29.42 -51.14 17.76
C PRO A 471 -30.35 -49.96 18.03
N ASP A 472 -29.85 -48.73 17.89
CA ASP A 472 -30.62 -47.49 18.08
C ASP A 472 -31.76 -47.29 17.05
N ASP A 473 -31.65 -47.89 15.86
CA ASP A 473 -32.59 -47.66 14.75
C ASP A 473 -33.70 -48.73 14.72
N VAL A 474 -33.47 -49.90 15.32
CA VAL A 474 -34.36 -51.09 15.25
C VAL A 474 -35.81 -50.77 15.60
N GLY A 475 -36.04 -50.09 16.73
CA GLY A 475 -37.40 -49.81 17.22
C GLY A 475 -38.20 -48.89 16.28
N ILE A 476 -37.54 -47.88 15.72
CA ILE A 476 -38.17 -46.91 14.81
C ILE A 476 -38.51 -47.58 13.47
N VAL A 477 -37.57 -48.37 12.94
CA VAL A 477 -37.71 -49.06 11.66
C VAL A 477 -38.84 -50.10 11.70
N LEU A 478 -38.89 -50.95 12.74
CA LEU A 478 -39.94 -51.96 12.88
C LEU A 478 -41.33 -51.34 13.00
N THR A 479 -41.47 -50.31 13.83
CA THR A 479 -42.75 -49.60 14.00
C THR A 479 -43.25 -49.03 12.68
N LYS A 480 -42.36 -48.45 11.88
CA LYS A 480 -42.69 -47.86 10.58
C LYS A 480 -43.00 -48.92 9.51
N TRP A 481 -42.28 -50.04 9.52
CA TRP A 481 -42.50 -51.14 8.57
C TRP A 481 -43.86 -51.80 8.77
N TYR A 482 -44.17 -52.25 9.99
CA TYR A 482 -45.45 -52.88 10.27
C TYR A 482 -46.64 -51.90 10.17
N GLY A 483 -46.43 -50.63 10.53
CA GLY A 483 -47.43 -49.60 10.27
C GLY A 483 -47.72 -49.39 8.77
N SER A 484 -46.74 -49.60 7.89
CA SER A 484 -46.94 -49.52 6.43
C SER A 484 -47.72 -50.71 5.88
N ILE A 485 -47.47 -51.91 6.42
CA ILE A 485 -48.20 -53.14 6.07
C ILE A 485 -49.68 -53.04 6.47
N GLU A 486 -49.96 -52.60 7.70
CA GLU A 486 -51.33 -52.49 8.22
C GLU A 486 -52.19 -51.47 7.45
N ASN A 487 -51.58 -50.34 7.05
CA ASN A 487 -52.29 -49.26 6.37
C ASN A 487 -52.23 -49.36 4.83
N GLY A 488 -51.41 -50.27 4.28
CA GLY A 488 -51.20 -50.41 2.83
C GLY A 488 -50.49 -49.22 2.18
N GLU A 489 -49.76 -48.42 2.96
CA GLU A 489 -49.05 -47.21 2.51
C GLU A 489 -47.60 -47.50 2.14
N MET A 490 -47.00 -46.65 1.29
CA MET A 490 -45.59 -46.79 0.91
C MET A 490 -44.68 -46.70 2.14
N TYR A 491 -43.76 -47.65 2.28
CA TYR A 491 -42.75 -47.62 3.33
C TYR A 491 -41.55 -46.76 2.90
N GLU A 492 -41.07 -45.90 3.79
CA GLU A 492 -39.82 -45.15 3.61
C GLU A 492 -39.12 -44.91 4.96
N ALA A 493 -37.85 -45.28 5.11
CA ALA A 493 -37.07 -44.99 6.31
C ALA A 493 -35.57 -44.90 6.02
N GLU A 494 -34.87 -44.00 6.72
CA GLU A 494 -33.41 -44.00 6.78
C GLU A 494 -32.93 -44.74 8.03
N TYR A 495 -32.05 -45.72 7.86
CA TYR A 495 -31.53 -46.51 8.96
C TYR A 495 -30.13 -47.03 8.65
N ARG A 496 -29.38 -47.37 9.70
CA ARG A 496 -28.04 -47.91 9.55
C ARG A 496 -28.06 -49.42 9.46
N VAL A 497 -27.42 -49.95 8.42
CA VAL A 497 -27.20 -51.37 8.21
C VAL A 497 -25.71 -51.67 8.39
N LYS A 498 -25.40 -52.77 9.07
CA LYS A 498 -24.04 -53.27 9.21
C LYS A 498 -23.55 -53.82 7.88
N ASP A 499 -22.64 -53.08 7.25
CA ASP A 499 -21.96 -53.51 6.03
C ASP A 499 -20.70 -54.30 6.42
N MET A 500 -20.74 -55.60 6.18
CA MET A 500 -19.66 -56.54 6.53
C MET A 500 -18.45 -56.44 5.61
N ARG A 501 -18.58 -55.80 4.43
CA ARG A 501 -17.45 -55.62 3.48
C ARG A 501 -16.41 -54.65 4.04
N VAL A 502 -16.90 -53.63 4.74
CA VAL A 502 -16.07 -52.61 5.42
C VAL A 502 -16.15 -52.73 6.95
N ASN A 503 -16.98 -53.63 7.45
CA ASN A 503 -17.25 -53.86 8.88
C ASN A 503 -17.71 -52.60 9.64
N GLU A 504 -18.53 -51.76 9.01
CA GLU A 504 -19.03 -50.50 9.57
C GLU A 504 -20.54 -50.37 9.36
N TYR A 505 -21.19 -49.52 10.16
CA TYR A 505 -22.60 -49.20 9.94
C TYR A 505 -22.71 -48.10 8.90
N ARG A 506 -23.40 -48.38 7.80
CA ARG A 506 -23.65 -47.43 6.70
C ARG A 506 -25.12 -47.05 6.64
N TRP A 507 -25.42 -45.83 6.22
CA TRP A 507 -26.79 -45.32 6.12
C TRP A 507 -27.46 -45.83 4.85
N TYR A 508 -28.64 -46.43 4.99
CA TYR A 508 -29.48 -46.87 3.89
C TYR A 508 -30.84 -46.18 3.93
N LEU A 509 -31.34 -45.82 2.76
CA LEU A 509 -32.73 -45.42 2.55
C LEU A 509 -33.51 -46.66 2.08
N GLY A 510 -34.33 -47.20 2.97
CA GLY A 510 -35.27 -48.28 2.65
C GLY A 510 -36.57 -47.69 2.10
N ARG A 511 -37.04 -48.18 0.96
CA ARG A 511 -38.34 -47.85 0.36
C ARG A 511 -39.05 -49.11 -0.08
N ALA A 512 -40.36 -49.21 0.12
CA ALA A 512 -41.12 -50.32 -0.43
C ALA A 512 -42.53 -49.94 -0.87
N VAL A 513 -42.99 -50.59 -1.95
CA VAL A 513 -44.31 -50.41 -2.55
C VAL A 513 -45.09 -51.72 -2.57
N PRO A 514 -46.41 -51.69 -2.35
CA PRO A 514 -47.25 -52.87 -2.50
C PRO A 514 -47.56 -53.12 -3.98
N ILE A 515 -47.48 -54.38 -4.41
CA ILE A 515 -48.04 -54.84 -5.68
C ILE A 515 -49.40 -55.43 -5.37
N ILE A 516 -50.43 -54.89 -6.00
CA ILE A 516 -51.82 -55.18 -5.73
C ILE A 516 -52.38 -56.03 -6.89
N GLU A 517 -53.17 -57.05 -6.56
CA GLU A 517 -53.92 -57.85 -7.55
C GLU A 517 -55.13 -57.08 -8.11
N GLU A 518 -55.71 -57.58 -9.20
CA GLU A 518 -56.92 -56.97 -9.82
C GLU A 518 -58.13 -56.91 -8.85
N ASP A 519 -58.13 -57.69 -7.77
CA ASP A 519 -59.18 -57.72 -6.73
C ASP A 519 -58.94 -56.74 -5.55
N GLY A 520 -57.85 -55.97 -5.59
CA GLY A 520 -57.51 -54.95 -4.59
C GLY A 520 -56.72 -55.46 -3.37
N LYS A 521 -56.35 -56.74 -3.31
CA LYS A 521 -55.48 -57.27 -2.25
C LYS A 521 -54.00 -57.11 -2.57
N ILE A 522 -53.18 -56.88 -1.54
CA ILE A 522 -51.72 -56.83 -1.69
C ILE A 522 -51.20 -58.25 -1.93
N LEU A 523 -50.55 -58.47 -3.07
CA LEU A 523 -49.94 -59.74 -3.47
C LEU A 523 -48.55 -59.92 -2.84
N LYS A 524 -47.74 -58.86 -2.89
CA LYS A 524 -46.36 -58.83 -2.40
C LYS A 524 -45.86 -57.41 -2.33
N TRP A 525 -44.84 -57.15 -1.51
CA TRP A 525 -44.15 -55.87 -1.53
C TRP A 525 -42.83 -56.00 -2.25
N PHE A 526 -42.49 -54.95 -3.01
CA PHE A 526 -41.16 -54.78 -3.56
C PHE A 526 -40.47 -53.63 -2.84
N GLY A 527 -39.32 -53.91 -2.26
CA GLY A 527 -38.53 -52.93 -1.56
C GLY A 527 -37.10 -52.81 -2.08
N THR A 528 -36.53 -51.62 -1.92
CA THR A 528 -35.13 -51.35 -2.16
C THR A 528 -34.47 -50.73 -0.94
N GLY A 529 -33.18 -51.02 -0.74
CA GLY A 529 -32.31 -50.38 0.23
C GLY A 529 -31.16 -49.71 -0.51
N THR A 530 -31.19 -48.38 -0.61
CA THR A 530 -30.14 -47.58 -1.28
C THR A 530 -29.12 -47.09 -0.25
N ASP A 531 -27.82 -47.36 -0.46
CA ASP A 531 -26.76 -46.76 0.37
C ASP A 531 -26.70 -45.25 0.10
N ILE A 532 -26.95 -44.45 1.15
CA ILE A 532 -26.90 -42.98 1.14
C ILE A 532 -25.77 -42.45 2.03
N HIS A 533 -24.87 -43.31 2.50
CA HIS A 533 -23.82 -42.96 3.46
C HIS A 533 -22.84 -41.93 2.89
N ASP A 534 -22.37 -42.11 1.66
CA ASP A 534 -21.44 -41.17 1.02
C ASP A 534 -22.12 -39.81 0.75
N GLN A 535 -23.43 -39.79 0.49
CA GLN A 535 -24.22 -38.57 0.32
C GLN A 535 -24.34 -37.81 1.65
N LYS A 536 -24.62 -38.51 2.77
CA LYS A 536 -24.63 -37.94 4.12
C LYS A 536 -23.26 -37.36 4.49
N LEU A 537 -22.17 -38.09 4.25
CA LEU A 537 -20.81 -37.61 4.50
C LEU A 537 -20.43 -36.40 3.65
N GLN A 538 -20.86 -36.35 2.39
CA GLN A 538 -20.64 -35.18 1.53
C GLN A 538 -21.41 -33.96 2.02
N HIS A 539 -22.64 -34.15 2.49
CA HIS A 539 -23.45 -33.08 3.09
C HIS A 539 -22.80 -32.54 4.37
N GLU A 540 -22.37 -33.41 5.29
CA GLU A 540 -21.66 -33.02 6.51
C GLU A 540 -20.35 -32.28 6.19
N LYS A 541 -19.56 -32.76 5.22
CA LYS A 541 -18.33 -32.10 4.79
C LYS A 541 -18.59 -30.74 4.15
N LEU A 542 -19.70 -30.59 3.44
CA LEU A 542 -20.10 -29.31 2.87
C LEU A 542 -20.49 -28.33 3.97
N GLU A 543 -21.26 -28.77 4.98
CA GLU A 543 -21.60 -27.96 6.16
C GLU A 543 -20.34 -27.55 6.94
N GLU A 544 -19.39 -28.45 7.15
CA GLU A 544 -18.10 -28.15 7.77
C GLU A 544 -17.30 -27.12 6.95
N LEU A 545 -17.25 -27.27 5.63
CA LEU A 545 -16.58 -26.31 4.74
C LEU A 545 -17.25 -24.93 4.77
N VAL A 546 -18.58 -24.87 4.81
CA VAL A 546 -19.34 -23.63 4.92
C VAL A 546 -19.10 -22.97 6.28
N ALA A 547 -19.11 -23.73 7.38
CA ALA A 547 -18.79 -23.23 8.71
C ALA A 547 -17.36 -22.67 8.77
N LYS A 548 -16.39 -23.41 8.22
CA LYS A 548 -14.99 -22.98 8.12
C LYS A 548 -14.83 -21.71 7.27
N ARG A 549 -15.49 -21.62 6.11
CA ARG A 549 -15.46 -20.44 5.26
C ARG A 549 -16.10 -19.22 5.94
N THR A 550 -17.19 -19.42 6.64
CA THR A 550 -17.85 -18.36 7.42
C THR A 550 -16.93 -17.84 8.52
N LEU A 551 -16.23 -18.74 9.23
CA LEU A 551 -15.24 -18.36 10.24
C LEU A 551 -14.04 -17.60 9.64
N GLU A 552 -13.50 -18.06 8.51
CA GLU A 552 -12.43 -17.38 7.78
C GLU A 552 -12.85 -15.98 7.29
N LEU A 553 -14.07 -15.84 6.78
CA LEU A 553 -14.66 -14.57 6.36
C LEU A 553 -14.83 -13.60 7.53
N ASN A 554 -15.38 -14.07 8.65
CA ASN A 554 -15.54 -13.25 9.85
C ASN A 554 -14.19 -12.77 10.37
N ARG A 555 -13.20 -13.66 10.46
CA ARG A 555 -11.83 -13.29 10.85
C ARG A 555 -11.20 -12.29 9.89
N SER A 556 -11.34 -12.48 8.58
CA SER A 556 -10.86 -11.52 7.58
C SER A 556 -11.55 -10.16 7.69
N ASN A 557 -12.82 -10.13 8.10
CA ASN A 557 -13.57 -8.90 8.30
C ASN A 557 -13.10 -8.16 9.56
N GLU A 558 -12.86 -8.89 10.66
CA GLU A 558 -12.26 -8.35 11.88
C GLU A 558 -10.85 -7.79 11.63
N ASP A 559 -10.00 -8.54 10.92
CA ASP A 559 -8.65 -8.09 10.53
C ASP A 559 -8.71 -6.79 9.69
N LEU A 560 -9.67 -6.70 8.76
CA LEU A 560 -9.87 -5.50 7.94
C LEU A 560 -10.35 -4.31 8.78
N GLN A 561 -11.25 -4.53 9.74
CA GLN A 561 -11.72 -3.50 10.66
C GLN A 561 -10.58 -2.99 11.56
N GLN A 562 -9.77 -3.89 12.10
CA GLN A 562 -8.60 -3.54 12.92
C GLN A 562 -7.58 -2.76 12.10
N PHE A 563 -7.29 -3.19 10.87
CA PHE A 563 -6.41 -2.47 9.96
C PHE A 563 -6.95 -1.07 9.65
N ALA A 564 -8.24 -0.94 9.32
CA ALA A 564 -8.87 0.34 9.08
C ALA A 564 -8.78 1.26 10.31
N HIS A 565 -8.90 0.70 11.53
CA HIS A 565 -8.77 1.46 12.77
C HIS A 565 -7.36 2.01 12.99
N VAL A 566 -6.34 1.15 12.91
CA VAL A 566 -4.93 1.54 13.09
C VAL A 566 -4.49 2.53 12.01
N ALA A 567 -4.77 2.24 10.73
CA ALA A 567 -4.42 3.12 9.62
C ALA A 567 -5.05 4.51 9.77
N SER A 568 -6.30 4.57 10.24
CA SER A 568 -6.99 5.85 10.44
C SER A 568 -6.39 6.68 11.57
N HIS A 569 -5.99 6.04 12.68
CA HIS A 569 -5.25 6.71 13.75
C HIS A 569 -3.92 7.29 13.23
N ASP A 570 -3.15 6.48 12.50
CA ASP A 570 -1.83 6.86 12.00
C ASP A 570 -1.89 7.92 10.91
N LEU A 571 -3.00 8.03 10.18
CA LEU A 571 -3.25 9.11 9.23
C LEU A 571 -3.76 10.40 9.90
N LYS A 572 -4.48 10.31 11.02
CA LYS A 572 -4.95 11.49 11.77
C LYS A 572 -3.82 12.27 12.43
N GLU A 573 -2.83 11.58 12.98
CA GLU A 573 -1.73 12.23 13.70
C GLU A 573 -0.89 13.21 12.84
N PRO A 574 -0.43 12.85 11.62
CA PRO A 574 0.25 13.81 10.76
C PRO A 574 -0.67 14.95 10.31
N LEU A 575 -1.97 14.70 10.05
CA LEU A 575 -2.93 15.74 9.69
C LEU A 575 -3.17 16.73 10.82
N ARG A 576 -3.26 16.25 12.07
CA ARG A 576 -3.38 17.07 13.28
C ARG A 576 -2.16 17.98 13.45
N LYS A 577 -0.95 17.46 13.21
CA LYS A 577 0.30 18.25 13.23
C LYS A 577 0.30 19.32 12.14
N ILE A 578 -0.05 18.96 10.89
CA ILE A 578 -0.16 19.90 9.77
C ILE A 578 -1.10 21.06 10.12
N ARG A 579 -2.28 20.76 10.70
CA ARG A 579 -3.23 21.79 11.14
C ARG A 579 -2.65 22.66 12.25
N THR A 580 -2.09 22.06 13.29
CA THR A 580 -1.53 22.76 14.46
C THR A 580 -0.40 23.72 14.08
N PHE A 581 0.54 23.29 13.22
CA PHE A 581 1.63 24.14 12.77
C PHE A 581 1.15 25.23 11.81
N SER A 582 0.15 24.95 10.98
CA SER A 582 -0.47 25.97 10.12
C SER A 582 -1.19 27.04 10.95
N ASP A 583 -1.94 26.63 11.98
CA ASP A 583 -2.62 27.54 12.91
C ASP A 583 -1.61 28.45 13.64
N ARG A 584 -0.51 27.86 14.16
CA ARG A 584 0.57 28.63 14.80
C ARG A 584 1.24 29.59 13.83
N LEU A 585 1.51 29.17 12.60
CA LEU A 585 2.13 30.02 11.60
C LEU A 585 1.24 31.25 11.31
N VAL A 586 -0.07 31.06 11.15
CA VAL A 586 -1.01 32.18 10.94
C VAL A 586 -1.03 33.13 12.14
N LEU A 587 -0.92 32.60 13.36
CA LEU A 587 -0.90 33.42 14.58
C LEU A 587 0.41 34.20 14.77
N GLU A 588 1.57 33.60 14.49
CA GLU A 588 2.89 34.19 14.75
C GLU A 588 3.31 35.26 13.73
N VAL A 589 2.86 35.15 12.47
CA VAL A 589 3.21 36.09 11.39
C VAL A 589 2.00 36.85 10.83
N LYS A 590 0.93 36.97 11.63
CA LYS A 590 -0.36 37.56 11.23
C LYS A 590 -0.24 38.90 10.49
N ASP A 591 0.68 39.78 10.92
CA ASP A 591 0.83 41.15 10.40
C ASP A 591 1.87 41.28 9.28
N THR A 592 2.71 40.27 9.06
CA THR A 592 3.76 40.25 8.02
C THR A 592 3.45 39.28 6.88
N LEU A 593 2.37 38.48 6.99
CA LEU A 593 2.02 37.48 6.00
C LEU A 593 1.43 38.11 4.72
N PRO A 594 2.01 37.89 3.54
CA PRO A 594 1.41 38.35 2.28
C PRO A 594 0.05 37.70 2.05
N GLU A 595 -0.90 38.44 1.47
CA GLU A 595 -2.28 37.97 1.24
C GLU A 595 -2.35 36.64 0.47
N LYS A 596 -1.46 36.45 -0.52
CA LYS A 596 -1.34 35.18 -1.26
C LYS A 596 -0.93 34.01 -0.38
N ALA A 597 -0.03 34.22 0.59
CA ALA A 597 0.39 33.17 1.53
C ALA A 597 -0.75 32.79 2.47
N ARG A 598 -1.56 33.77 2.92
CA ARG A 598 -2.76 33.53 3.72
C ARG A 598 -3.78 32.63 3.00
N VAL A 599 -4.00 32.88 1.71
CA VAL A 599 -4.88 32.03 0.87
C VAL A 599 -4.36 30.60 0.77
N TYR A 600 -3.05 30.40 0.61
CA TYR A 600 -2.48 29.04 0.54
C TYR A 600 -2.57 28.30 1.87
N ILE A 601 -2.34 28.97 2.99
CA ILE A 601 -2.47 28.36 4.32
C ILE A 601 -3.93 27.96 4.59
N ASN A 602 -4.90 28.83 4.30
CA ASN A 602 -6.32 28.49 4.42
C ASN A 602 -6.70 27.27 3.55
N LYS A 603 -6.18 27.19 2.31
CA LYS A 603 -6.42 26.01 1.45
C LYS A 603 -5.81 24.72 2.03
N LEU A 604 -4.65 24.83 2.67
CA LEU A 604 -3.98 23.71 3.32
C LEU A 604 -4.76 23.25 4.56
N GLN A 605 -5.18 24.18 5.43
CA GLN A 605 -6.02 23.91 6.61
C GLN A 605 -7.34 23.25 6.21
N ASN A 606 -8.04 23.80 5.20
CA ASN A 606 -9.30 23.22 4.69
C ASN A 606 -9.08 21.82 4.11
N SER A 607 -7.95 21.57 3.45
CA SER A 607 -7.65 20.23 2.91
C SER A 607 -7.31 19.23 4.02
N ALA A 608 -6.57 19.65 5.05
CA ALA A 608 -6.30 18.82 6.23
C ALA A 608 -7.59 18.49 7.00
N GLY A 609 -8.45 19.48 7.22
CA GLY A 609 -9.76 19.29 7.86
C GLY A 609 -10.65 18.30 7.09
N ARG A 610 -10.73 18.44 5.76
CA ARG A 610 -11.49 17.49 4.92
C ARG A 610 -10.96 16.06 5.02
N MET A 611 -9.64 15.88 5.07
CA MET A 611 -9.05 14.54 5.21
C MET A 611 -9.38 13.92 6.57
N VAL A 612 -9.33 14.69 7.66
CA VAL A 612 -9.75 14.22 8.99
C VAL A 612 -11.22 13.77 8.96
N ASN A 613 -12.12 14.61 8.45
CA ASN A 613 -13.55 14.29 8.36
C ASN A 613 -13.82 13.04 7.49
N MET A 614 -13.05 12.85 6.42
CA MET A 614 -13.15 11.66 5.57
C MET A 614 -12.69 10.40 6.29
N ILE A 615 -11.59 10.46 7.05
CA ILE A 615 -11.09 9.35 7.85
C ILE A 615 -12.09 8.99 8.95
N ASP A 616 -12.66 9.98 9.64
CA ASP A 616 -13.71 9.78 10.64
C ASP A 616 -14.96 9.13 10.05
N SER A 617 -15.35 9.54 8.85
CA SER A 617 -16.48 8.96 8.13
C SER A 617 -16.24 7.50 7.75
N ILE A 618 -15.03 7.14 7.32
CA ILE A 618 -14.63 5.77 6.96
C ILE A 618 -14.60 4.87 8.21
N LEU A 619 -14.01 5.36 9.30
CA LEU A 619 -13.99 4.68 10.59
C LEU A 619 -15.41 4.39 11.09
N SER A 620 -16.27 5.41 11.11
CA SER A 620 -17.65 5.29 11.57
C SER A 620 -18.43 4.29 10.71
N TYR A 621 -18.20 4.30 9.40
CA TYR A 621 -18.78 3.32 8.48
C TYR A 621 -18.26 1.89 8.74
N SER A 622 -16.98 1.71 9.03
CA SER A 622 -16.33 0.39 9.21
C SER A 622 -16.61 -0.27 10.56
N VAL A 623 -16.65 0.52 11.64
CA VAL A 623 -16.77 0.05 13.04
C VAL A 623 -18.22 -0.22 13.45
N MET A 624 -19.20 0.16 12.64
CA MET A 624 -20.64 0.01 12.92
C MET A 624 -21.16 -1.44 13.12
N ASN A 625 -20.32 -2.46 13.03
CA ASN A 625 -20.70 -3.86 13.25
C ASN A 625 -20.34 -4.40 14.65
N SER A 626 -19.47 -3.73 15.43
CA SER A 626 -18.75 -4.41 16.54
C SER A 626 -19.27 -4.15 17.96
N THR A 627 -20.44 -3.53 18.16
CA THR A 627 -21.01 -3.43 19.52
C THR A 627 -22.53 -3.29 19.44
N ILE A 628 -23.28 -4.21 20.05
CA ILE A 628 -24.72 -4.06 20.27
C ILE A 628 -24.85 -3.12 21.47
N ALA A 629 -24.98 -1.82 21.22
CA ALA A 629 -25.45 -0.90 22.25
C ALA A 629 -26.89 -1.29 22.62
N GLU A 630 -27.24 -1.22 23.92
CA GLU A 630 -28.62 -1.42 24.37
C GLU A 630 -29.53 -0.39 23.69
N LYS A 631 -30.59 -0.87 23.01
CA LYS A 631 -31.57 0.02 22.37
C LYS A 631 -32.39 0.72 23.46
N GLU A 632 -32.24 2.03 23.61
CA GLU A 632 -32.98 2.86 24.57
C GLU A 632 -34.15 3.61 23.90
N LEU A 633 -35.07 4.14 24.71
CA LEU A 633 -36.17 4.99 24.23
C LEU A 633 -35.67 6.42 24.02
N ILE A 634 -35.83 6.92 22.80
CA ILE A 634 -35.28 8.20 22.34
C ILE A 634 -36.43 9.10 21.93
N ASN A 635 -36.61 10.21 22.65
CA ASN A 635 -37.50 11.29 22.23
C ASN A 635 -36.80 12.11 21.13
N LEU A 636 -37.34 12.07 19.91
CA LEU A 636 -36.73 12.75 18.76
C LEU A 636 -36.71 14.27 18.89
N ASN A 637 -37.62 14.87 19.67
CA ASN A 637 -37.61 16.32 19.91
C ASN A 637 -36.32 16.74 20.63
N ASN A 638 -35.89 15.99 21.66
CA ASN A 638 -34.63 16.27 22.38
C ASN A 638 -33.39 16.14 21.47
N ILE A 639 -33.43 15.25 20.48
CA ILE A 639 -32.35 15.09 19.50
C ILE A 639 -32.28 16.32 18.59
N LEU A 640 -33.43 16.78 18.09
CA LEU A 640 -33.50 17.98 17.26
C LEU A 640 -33.09 19.24 18.02
N ASP A 641 -33.46 19.40 19.29
CA ASP A 641 -33.01 20.51 20.12
C ASP A 641 -31.48 20.56 20.22
N GLY A 642 -30.85 19.41 20.45
CA GLY A 642 -29.39 19.28 20.47
C GLY A 642 -28.76 19.66 19.13
N ILE A 643 -29.29 19.16 18.02
CA ILE A 643 -28.80 19.47 16.67
C ILE A 643 -28.97 20.95 16.34
N THR A 644 -30.08 21.55 16.75
CA THR A 644 -30.38 22.97 16.51
C THR A 644 -29.38 23.86 17.24
N ASN A 645 -29.01 23.52 18.47
CA ASN A 645 -27.97 24.23 19.21
C ASN A 645 -26.58 24.05 18.56
N ASP A 646 -26.24 22.85 18.10
CA ASP A 646 -24.94 22.58 17.45
C ASP A 646 -24.80 23.32 16.10
N LEU A 647 -25.91 23.51 15.39
CA LEU A 647 -25.96 24.18 14.08
C LEU A 647 -26.40 25.64 14.16
N GLU A 648 -26.51 26.23 15.36
CA GLU A 648 -27.05 27.58 15.59
C GLU A 648 -26.40 28.64 14.70
N LEU A 649 -25.06 28.68 14.65
CA LEU A 649 -24.33 29.66 13.85
C LEU A 649 -24.66 29.52 12.35
N LEU A 650 -24.77 28.28 11.87
CA LEU A 650 -25.03 27.95 10.46
C LEU A 650 -26.48 28.29 10.07
N ILE A 651 -27.41 28.10 11.01
CA ILE A 651 -28.82 28.50 10.87
C ILE A 651 -28.94 30.02 10.80
N ILE A 652 -28.22 30.76 11.66
CA ILE A 652 -28.19 32.23 11.66
C ILE A 652 -27.55 32.76 10.36
N GLU A 653 -26.38 32.23 9.96
CA GLU A 653 -25.68 32.63 8.74
C GLU A 653 -26.51 32.43 7.47
N LYS A 654 -27.39 31.42 7.47
CA LYS A 654 -28.25 31.07 6.33
C LYS A 654 -29.67 31.62 6.42
N GLU A 655 -29.98 32.36 7.48
CA GLU A 655 -31.34 32.81 7.80
C GLU A 655 -32.35 31.66 7.68
N ALA A 656 -31.95 30.46 8.16
CA ALA A 656 -32.73 29.25 7.99
C ALA A 656 -33.81 29.10 9.06
N ARG A 657 -34.96 28.55 8.66
CA ARG A 657 -36.10 28.26 9.52
C ARG A 657 -36.33 26.76 9.59
N LEU A 658 -36.22 26.21 10.79
CA LEU A 658 -36.48 24.80 11.08
C LEU A 658 -37.90 24.69 11.68
N GLU A 659 -38.80 24.01 10.98
CA GLU A 659 -40.20 23.82 11.38
C GLU A 659 -40.45 22.34 11.68
N TYR A 660 -40.86 22.03 12.91
CA TYR A 660 -41.26 20.68 13.29
C TYR A 660 -42.28 20.71 14.43
N ASP A 661 -43.25 19.80 14.37
CA ASP A 661 -44.23 19.57 15.42
C ASP A 661 -43.74 18.48 16.40
N GLN A 662 -44.61 17.97 17.27
CA GLN A 662 -44.24 16.87 18.17
C GLN A 662 -43.82 15.61 17.40
N LEU A 663 -42.54 15.27 17.49
CA LEU A 663 -41.98 14.04 16.94
C LEU A 663 -42.13 12.85 17.90
N PRO A 664 -42.18 11.62 17.37
CA PRO A 664 -42.39 10.42 18.18
C PRO A 664 -41.17 10.03 19.01
N THR A 665 -41.40 9.14 19.98
CA THR A 665 -40.36 8.38 20.67
C THR A 665 -40.08 7.10 19.88
N ILE A 666 -38.81 6.79 19.66
CA ILE A 666 -38.36 5.57 18.96
C ILE A 666 -37.39 4.77 19.84
N LYS A 667 -37.23 3.48 19.55
CA LYS A 667 -36.28 2.61 20.24
C LYS A 667 -35.00 2.42 19.42
N GLY A 668 -33.83 2.77 19.97
CA GLY A 668 -32.59 2.72 19.20
C GLY A 668 -31.33 3.13 19.96
N ASP A 669 -30.24 3.32 19.23
CA ASP A 669 -28.99 3.90 19.73
C ASP A 669 -29.03 5.41 19.56
N LYS A 670 -29.05 6.15 20.68
CA LYS A 670 -29.18 7.61 20.71
C LYS A 670 -28.08 8.33 19.93
N THR A 671 -26.85 7.82 19.97
CA THR A 671 -25.72 8.45 19.27
C THR A 671 -25.88 8.31 17.77
N LEU A 672 -26.30 7.13 17.32
CA LEU A 672 -26.50 6.86 15.89
C LEU A 672 -27.72 7.61 15.35
N VAL A 673 -28.81 7.66 16.11
CA VAL A 673 -30.00 8.45 15.77
C VAL A 673 -29.64 9.94 15.68
N PHE A 674 -28.90 10.49 16.65
CA PHE A 674 -28.39 11.86 16.58
C PHE A 674 -27.59 12.10 15.29
N GLN A 675 -26.66 11.20 14.96
CA GLN A 675 -25.82 11.30 13.77
C GLN A 675 -26.63 11.25 12.46
N LEU A 676 -27.69 10.43 12.40
CA LEU A 676 -28.60 10.35 11.26
C LEU A 676 -29.27 11.71 11.00
N PHE A 677 -29.92 12.27 12.02
CA PHE A 677 -30.64 13.53 11.89
C PHE A 677 -29.68 14.71 11.67
N TYR A 678 -28.54 14.75 12.36
CA TYR A 678 -27.52 15.77 12.17
C TYR A 678 -27.03 15.82 10.71
N ASN A 679 -26.75 14.65 10.12
CA ASN A 679 -26.28 14.56 8.73
C ASN A 679 -27.32 15.03 7.71
N LEU A 680 -28.60 14.72 7.93
CA LEU A 680 -29.67 15.12 7.02
C LEU A 680 -29.94 16.63 7.12
N ILE A 681 -30.06 17.17 8.33
CA ILE A 681 -30.31 18.61 8.56
C ILE A 681 -29.12 19.46 8.08
N ASN A 682 -27.89 19.04 8.38
CA ASN A 682 -26.70 19.74 7.91
C ASN A 682 -26.60 19.71 6.37
N ASN A 683 -27.02 18.61 5.71
CA ASN A 683 -27.11 18.59 4.25
C ASN A 683 -28.16 19.59 3.74
N SER A 684 -29.34 19.64 4.34
CA SER A 684 -30.39 20.60 3.95
C SER A 684 -29.93 22.06 4.09
N LEU A 685 -29.22 22.42 5.17
CA LEU A 685 -28.65 23.78 5.35
C LEU A 685 -27.56 24.10 4.33
N LYS A 686 -26.79 23.10 3.95
CA LYS A 686 -25.67 23.22 3.02
C LYS A 686 -26.10 23.40 1.56
N PHE A 687 -27.20 22.78 1.17
CA PHE A 687 -27.71 22.79 -0.20
C PHE A 687 -28.82 23.84 -0.40
N THR A 688 -28.73 24.93 0.36
CA THR A 688 -29.61 26.10 0.27
C THR A 688 -29.38 26.91 -1.01
N LYS A 689 -30.44 27.56 -1.50
CA LYS A 689 -30.36 28.52 -2.62
C LYS A 689 -29.85 29.86 -2.11
N ALA A 690 -29.12 30.61 -2.93
CA ALA A 690 -28.52 31.89 -2.53
C ALA A 690 -29.55 33.01 -2.31
N ASP A 691 -30.71 32.95 -2.99
CA ASP A 691 -31.68 34.06 -3.06
C ASP A 691 -33.03 33.76 -2.37
N HIS A 692 -33.12 32.71 -1.55
CA HIS A 692 -34.38 32.28 -0.92
C HIS A 692 -34.14 31.94 0.55
N GLU A 693 -35.12 32.25 1.41
CA GLU A 693 -35.13 31.84 2.82
C GLU A 693 -35.06 30.31 2.91
N ALA A 694 -34.12 29.78 3.68
CA ALA A 694 -33.93 28.34 3.80
C ALA A 694 -34.96 27.74 4.77
N ILE A 695 -35.88 26.92 4.27
CA ILE A 695 -36.94 26.32 5.10
C ILE A 695 -36.71 24.81 5.13
N ILE A 696 -36.61 24.25 6.33
CA ILE A 696 -36.50 22.82 6.57
C ILE A 696 -37.68 22.38 7.43
N LYS A 697 -38.54 21.50 6.90
CA LYS A 697 -39.71 20.97 7.58
C LYS A 697 -39.48 19.52 7.98
N ILE A 698 -39.76 19.19 9.24
CA ILE A 698 -39.66 17.82 9.75
C ILE A 698 -41.02 17.40 10.28
N SER A 699 -41.57 16.31 9.73
CA SER A 699 -42.85 15.75 10.13
C SER A 699 -42.74 14.25 10.37
N ALA A 700 -43.64 13.70 11.18
CA ALA A 700 -43.69 12.27 11.46
C ALA A 700 -45.13 11.75 11.44
N GLN A 701 -45.35 10.59 10.82
CA GLN A 701 -46.65 9.92 10.78
C GLN A 701 -46.50 8.43 11.11
N LYS A 702 -47.43 7.87 11.90
CA LYS A 702 -47.51 6.42 12.13
C LYS A 702 -48.24 5.77 10.95
N VAL A 703 -47.62 4.78 10.33
CA VAL A 703 -48.13 4.05 9.16
C VAL A 703 -48.14 2.55 9.44
N SER A 704 -49.12 1.82 8.90
CA SER A 704 -49.17 0.36 9.00
C SER A 704 -48.21 -0.27 8.00
N HIS A 705 -47.63 -1.42 8.33
CA HIS A 705 -46.79 -2.18 7.40
C HIS A 705 -47.54 -2.58 6.11
N GLN A 706 -48.88 -2.65 6.14
CA GLN A 706 -49.71 -2.98 4.97
C GLN A 706 -49.76 -1.86 3.93
N ASP A 707 -49.56 -0.61 4.36
CA ASP A 707 -49.57 0.58 3.50
C ASP A 707 -48.18 0.88 2.92
N ILE A 708 -47.17 0.07 3.29
CA ILE A 708 -45.78 0.20 2.88
C ILE A 708 -45.45 -0.92 1.89
N LYS A 709 -44.63 -0.64 0.88
CA LYS A 709 -44.19 -1.67 -0.09
C LYS A 709 -43.39 -2.77 0.63
N PRO A 710 -43.54 -4.06 0.26
CA PRO A 710 -42.80 -5.18 0.85
C PRO A 710 -41.27 -5.04 0.80
N ALA A 711 -40.74 -4.24 -0.14
CA ALA A 711 -39.31 -3.97 -0.26
C ALA A 711 -38.76 -2.96 0.76
N MET A 712 -39.63 -2.27 1.51
CA MET A 712 -39.28 -1.18 2.44
C MET A 712 -39.51 -1.55 3.91
N HIS A 713 -39.90 -2.79 4.20
CA HIS A 713 -40.05 -3.31 5.56
C HIS A 713 -39.71 -4.80 5.59
N ASN A 714 -39.33 -5.30 6.76
CA ASN A 714 -39.01 -6.73 6.98
C ASN A 714 -40.23 -7.55 7.42
N GLY A 715 -41.37 -6.89 7.70
CA GLY A 715 -42.62 -7.55 8.12
C GLY A 715 -42.59 -8.02 9.57
N ILE A 716 -41.61 -7.57 10.36
CA ILE A 716 -41.46 -7.92 11.78
C ILE A 716 -42.33 -7.02 12.66
N PHE A 717 -42.59 -5.78 12.24
CA PHE A 717 -43.33 -4.79 13.01
C PHE A 717 -44.65 -4.42 12.34
N ASP A 718 -45.71 -4.27 13.14
CA ASP A 718 -47.05 -3.95 12.63
C ASP A 718 -47.15 -2.49 12.16
N PHE A 719 -46.38 -1.60 12.78
CA PHE A 719 -46.40 -0.16 12.54
C PHE A 719 -44.98 0.42 12.43
N TYR A 720 -44.85 1.46 11.63
CA TYR A 720 -43.64 2.24 11.46
C TYR A 720 -43.93 3.73 11.63
N TRP A 721 -42.96 4.48 12.12
CA TRP A 721 -42.93 5.94 12.02
C TRP A 721 -42.26 6.34 10.71
N LEU A 722 -43.00 7.02 9.85
CA LEU A 722 -42.49 7.69 8.65
C LEU A 722 -42.11 9.12 9.01
N VAL A 723 -40.81 9.36 9.18
CA VAL A 723 -40.25 10.69 9.41
C VAL A 723 -39.82 11.28 8.07
N THR A 724 -40.34 12.47 7.76
CA THR A 724 -40.05 13.19 6.51
C THR A 724 -39.29 14.47 6.83
N ILE A 725 -38.12 14.65 6.20
CA ILE A 725 -37.32 15.88 6.24
C ILE A 725 -37.38 16.50 4.86
N GLU A 726 -37.99 17.67 4.74
CA GLU A 726 -38.18 18.42 3.50
C GLU A 726 -37.40 19.73 3.54
N ASP A 727 -36.62 20.01 2.49
CA ASP A 727 -35.94 21.29 2.30
C ASP A 727 -36.32 21.95 0.98
N ASN A 728 -36.26 23.27 0.93
CA ASN A 728 -36.51 24.08 -0.28
C ASN A 728 -35.20 24.42 -1.04
N GLY A 729 -34.17 23.58 -0.88
CA GLY A 729 -32.84 23.79 -1.44
C GLY A 729 -32.76 23.61 -2.96
N ILE A 730 -31.56 23.30 -3.45
CA ILE A 730 -31.30 23.12 -4.89
C ILE A 730 -31.89 21.81 -5.45
N GLY A 731 -32.29 20.87 -4.60
CA GLY A 731 -32.77 19.54 -5.01
C GLY A 731 -31.74 18.72 -5.79
N PHE A 732 -32.18 17.60 -6.37
CA PHE A 732 -31.34 16.73 -7.18
C PHE A 732 -32.16 16.01 -8.25
N ASN A 733 -31.51 15.52 -9.31
CA ASN A 733 -32.17 14.71 -10.32
C ASN A 733 -32.54 13.33 -9.76
N GLN A 734 -33.84 13.01 -9.79
CA GLN A 734 -34.44 11.79 -9.25
C GLN A 734 -33.78 10.49 -9.74
N ALA A 735 -33.18 10.47 -10.94
CA ALA A 735 -32.47 9.31 -11.47
C ALA A 735 -31.25 8.89 -10.61
N TYR A 736 -30.77 9.77 -9.73
CA TYR A 736 -29.68 9.50 -8.82
C TYR A 736 -30.10 9.20 -7.38
N ALA A 737 -31.41 9.17 -7.08
CA ALA A 737 -31.94 8.94 -5.72
C ALA A 737 -31.39 7.66 -5.08
N ASP A 738 -31.35 6.54 -5.82
CA ASP A 738 -30.82 5.29 -5.26
C ASP A 738 -29.29 5.31 -5.09
N LYS A 739 -28.59 6.02 -5.97
CA LYS A 739 -27.12 6.07 -5.98
C LYS A 739 -26.57 7.01 -4.91
N MET A 740 -27.35 7.99 -4.44
CA MET A 740 -26.86 8.97 -3.45
C MET A 740 -26.53 8.35 -2.09
N PHE A 741 -27.12 7.19 -1.78
CA PHE A 741 -26.82 6.41 -0.58
C PHE A 741 -25.64 5.44 -0.76
N ASN A 742 -25.03 5.36 -1.94
CA ASN A 742 -23.81 4.57 -2.14
C ASN A 742 -22.59 5.33 -1.62
N ALA A 743 -21.68 4.63 -0.95
CA ALA A 743 -20.45 5.22 -0.46
C ALA A 743 -19.65 5.91 -1.59
N PHE A 744 -19.13 7.10 -1.30
CA PHE A 744 -18.35 7.95 -2.20
C PHE A 744 -19.12 8.58 -3.37
N THR A 745 -20.45 8.54 -3.37
CA THR A 745 -21.25 9.17 -4.43
C THR A 745 -21.50 10.65 -4.14
N ARG A 746 -21.29 11.53 -5.14
CA ARG A 746 -21.56 12.98 -5.06
C ARG A 746 -22.32 13.43 -6.30
N LEU A 747 -23.35 14.25 -6.12
CA LEU A 747 -24.24 14.73 -7.20
C LEU A 747 -23.86 16.12 -7.73
N HIS A 748 -23.03 16.89 -7.01
CA HIS A 748 -22.58 18.22 -7.42
C HIS A 748 -21.04 18.34 -7.43
N SER A 749 -20.54 19.19 -8.34
CA SER A 749 -19.11 19.43 -8.60
C SER A 749 -18.37 20.03 -7.39
N LYS A 750 -17.06 19.70 -7.30
CA LYS A 750 -16.17 20.02 -6.16
C LYS A 750 -16.11 21.51 -5.78
N ASP A 751 -16.38 22.39 -6.73
CA ASP A 751 -16.17 23.83 -6.58
C ASP A 751 -17.38 24.57 -5.97
N LYS A 752 -18.56 23.92 -5.86
CA LYS A 752 -19.80 24.57 -5.43
C LYS A 752 -20.31 24.15 -4.04
N TYR A 753 -20.08 22.90 -3.60
CA TYR A 753 -20.54 22.38 -2.30
C TYR A 753 -19.58 21.32 -1.69
N GLU A 754 -19.18 21.46 -0.42
CA GLU A 754 -18.16 20.59 0.22
C GLU A 754 -18.67 19.22 0.72
N GLY A 755 -18.26 18.06 0.20
CA GLY A 755 -18.76 16.77 0.73
C GLY A 755 -17.79 15.61 0.61
N THR A 756 -17.81 14.68 1.56
CA THR A 756 -17.03 13.43 1.52
C THR A 756 -17.72 12.33 0.70
N GLY A 757 -19.03 12.43 0.47
CA GLY A 757 -19.83 11.39 -0.22
C GLY A 757 -20.11 10.15 0.65
N LEU A 758 -19.83 10.22 1.96
CA LEU A 758 -20.05 9.15 2.93
C LEU A 758 -21.27 9.39 3.84
N GLY A 759 -21.69 10.64 4.03
CA GLY A 759 -22.74 11.01 4.99
C GLY A 759 -24.08 10.31 4.75
N LEU A 760 -24.59 10.29 3.51
CA LEU A 760 -25.86 9.62 3.18
C LEU A 760 -25.73 8.10 3.22
N ALA A 761 -24.60 7.54 2.81
CA ALA A 761 -24.33 6.11 2.95
C ALA A 761 -24.32 5.66 4.43
N LEU A 762 -23.81 6.53 5.33
CA LEU A 762 -23.90 6.33 6.76
C LEU A 762 -25.35 6.39 7.26
N CYS A 763 -26.15 7.34 6.77
CA CYS A 763 -27.57 7.43 7.11
C CYS A 763 -28.32 6.13 6.77
N ARG A 764 -28.08 5.58 5.57
CA ARG A 764 -28.66 4.28 5.16
C ARG A 764 -28.24 3.14 6.10
N ARG A 765 -26.95 3.03 6.42
CA ARG A 765 -26.49 2.04 7.39
C ARG A 765 -27.12 2.19 8.78
N ILE A 766 -27.26 3.42 9.27
CA ILE A 766 -27.88 3.67 10.58
C ILE A 766 -29.33 3.18 10.56
N VAL A 767 -30.08 3.51 9.51
CA VAL A 767 -31.49 3.12 9.38
C VAL A 767 -31.64 1.61 9.21
N ASP A 768 -30.81 0.98 8.36
CA ASP A 768 -30.78 -0.48 8.18
C ASP A 768 -30.50 -1.20 9.51
N ARG A 769 -29.58 -0.66 10.32
CA ARG A 769 -29.25 -1.18 11.68
C ARG A 769 -30.41 -1.04 12.67
N HIS A 770 -31.30 -0.07 12.45
CA HIS A 770 -32.53 0.11 13.22
C HIS A 770 -33.72 -0.62 12.59
N GLU A 771 -33.48 -1.55 11.65
CA GLU A 771 -34.53 -2.35 10.98
C GLU A 771 -35.54 -1.47 10.23
N GLY A 772 -35.09 -0.30 9.81
CA GLY A 772 -35.86 0.69 9.07
C GLY A 772 -35.53 0.72 7.58
N TYR A 773 -36.03 1.75 6.89
CA TYR A 773 -35.71 2.00 5.48
C TYR A 773 -35.62 3.50 5.19
N ILE A 774 -34.68 3.92 4.35
CA ILE A 774 -34.52 5.33 3.95
C ILE A 774 -34.52 5.47 2.43
N TYR A 775 -35.22 6.48 1.93
CA TYR A 775 -35.21 6.88 0.53
C TYR A 775 -35.38 8.40 0.40
N ALA A 776 -35.19 8.91 -0.83
CA ALA A 776 -35.28 10.33 -1.09
C ALA A 776 -36.04 10.62 -2.40
N GLU A 777 -36.70 11.76 -2.42
CA GLU A 777 -37.30 12.37 -3.60
C GLU A 777 -36.76 13.78 -3.76
N GLY A 778 -36.45 14.19 -4.98
CA GLY A 778 -35.93 15.53 -5.24
C GLY A 778 -36.29 16.02 -6.63
N GLU A 779 -36.44 17.33 -6.74
CA GLU A 779 -36.61 18.03 -8.01
C GLU A 779 -35.63 19.20 -8.08
N GLU A 780 -34.86 19.29 -9.16
CA GLU A 780 -33.84 20.32 -9.33
C GLU A 780 -34.47 21.72 -9.31
N GLY A 781 -33.96 22.58 -8.43
CA GLY A 781 -34.47 23.94 -8.25
C GLY A 781 -35.71 24.06 -7.39
N VAL A 782 -36.29 22.97 -6.89
CA VAL A 782 -37.44 22.99 -5.95
C VAL A 782 -36.97 22.65 -4.54
N GLY A 783 -36.34 21.49 -4.36
CA GLY A 783 -35.93 21.00 -3.04
C GLY A 783 -35.71 19.50 -2.99
N ALA A 784 -35.46 18.98 -1.79
CA ALA A 784 -35.31 17.54 -1.52
C ALA A 784 -36.17 17.10 -0.33
N ARG A 785 -36.66 15.86 -0.39
CA ARG A 785 -37.42 15.19 0.67
C ARG A 785 -36.77 13.86 1.00
N PHE A 786 -36.43 13.66 2.26
CA PHE A 786 -35.90 12.41 2.78
C PHE A 786 -36.95 11.74 3.65
N TYR A 787 -37.22 10.47 3.35
CA TYR A 787 -38.20 9.66 4.04
C TYR A 787 -37.49 8.55 4.81
N ILE A 788 -37.76 8.49 6.10
CA ILE A 788 -37.11 7.57 7.04
C ILE A 788 -38.21 6.75 7.72
N LEU A 789 -38.24 5.45 7.46
CA LEU A 789 -39.09 4.50 8.15
C LEU A 789 -38.33 3.90 9.32
N LEU A 790 -38.88 4.03 10.52
CA LEU A 790 -38.34 3.44 11.74
C LEU A 790 -39.44 2.63 12.43
N PRO A 791 -39.14 1.46 13.01
CA PRO A 791 -40.14 0.68 13.74
C PRO A 791 -40.82 1.52 14.83
N ALA A 792 -42.16 1.50 14.85
CA ALA A 792 -42.91 2.00 15.98
C ALA A 792 -43.01 0.89 17.03
N GLU A 793 -42.95 1.24 18.32
CA GLU A 793 -43.26 0.28 19.38
C GLU A 793 -44.63 -0.39 19.19
#